data_AF-M0E8Q3-F1
#
_entry.id   AF-M0E8Q3-F1
#
_cell.length_a   1.000
_cell.length_b   1.000
_cell.length_c   1.000
_cell.angle_alpha   90.00
_cell.angle_beta   90.00
_cell.angle_gamma   90.00
#
_symmetry.space_group_name_H-M   'P 1'
#
loop_
_entity.id
_entity.type
_entity.pdbx_description
1 polymer ?
#
loop_
_entity_poly.entity_id
_entity_poly.type
_entity_poly.pdbx_seq_one_letter_code
_entity_poly.pdbx_strand_id
1 'polypeptide(L)'
;MSLLPKPAEFRKTYSDDENLAAELPDRPIASLRDLQYLYGRLYTLATAGGGEFAPYLTPEKSTDLFGEPESLAILRVDLTGDDPKLDPKHPVEFQSYSREDVEAVAHAWYDAARGFDHSITHRTGAGKEPEKVAEYLYQRLTYWAADEVIQKAAAEHEDGWIVEELAELGDRDGVKETIVDAVKRQLEGSTTALTTVAVKLEPDRDYELPGACGTTVFNEAMRTRKRSKLVSKNAATNSIGQATDLVTGQDGPTVGTAEDPLNYFLGKQLEKFPGLDPDEAWRSHPVSEDVAVTLMNASTFIDVCSYYTLESNVYYLPYFFGQPTPGDARELYTALYKVADEEDLTPVEQMYSDYNPQEWDDPDGDRLQFYVAAVLQHQTKRYDVFGDEMNASLMHPVELAREHCAILSSWAFDDTADLPNPDVRPALPVHEEWSLLRTDVETMLGLIAGGTYFQSTFATPDDDDTVSADDLRIQALVASLSGGSIPVERVLEEYADRLIEESDEDDEGFPSMFVAMQHAQLCAFAAAGLLTGEDESLTKPAEYATSQMQLDTTQRARTDGGSKAVKRAQKLEQFLDDTPALATENPQRRGGFLLGVLVGQVSSYQQSSENRSTTLVDQYSIKSVTGSKIERLASDVLDKNVVYSRENRMSSTMYAEVVDKLVETLPRAERDGGWDIDTSELRYYYALGVAYGMNNWISDEEADEQTDDDAIPDTNE
;
A
#
# COMPACT_ATOMS: atom_id res chain seq x y z
N MET A 1 14.46 14.87 0.49
CA MET A 1 14.13 14.90 1.94
C MET A 1 14.93 15.88 2.78
N SER A 2 16.06 16.47 2.32
CA SER A 2 16.90 17.43 3.09
C SER A 2 16.20 18.73 3.55
N LEU A 3 14.91 18.89 3.28
CA LEU A 3 14.12 20.08 3.54
C LEU A 3 13.23 19.93 4.78
N LEU A 4 12.69 18.76 5.04
CA LEU A 4 11.77 18.55 6.16
C LEU A 4 12.54 18.68 7.49
N PRO A 5 12.12 19.55 8.42
CA PRO A 5 12.68 19.59 9.76
C PRO A 5 12.46 18.24 10.46
N LYS A 6 13.41 17.84 11.31
CA LYS A 6 13.24 16.60 12.10
C LYS A 6 11.98 16.70 12.97
N PRO A 7 11.31 15.58 13.30
CA PRO A 7 10.10 15.61 14.12
C PRO A 7 10.24 16.41 15.43
N ALA A 8 11.38 16.30 16.12
CA ALA A 8 11.65 17.06 17.34
C ALA A 8 11.72 18.59 17.11
N GLU A 9 12.20 19.03 15.94
CA GLU A 9 12.26 20.44 15.56
C GLU A 9 10.85 20.95 15.21
N PHE A 10 10.08 20.20 14.42
CA PHE A 10 8.69 20.52 14.10
C PHE A 10 7.84 20.66 15.37
N ARG A 11 7.95 19.69 16.30
CA ARG A 11 7.26 19.73 17.61
C ARG A 11 7.65 20.96 18.44
N LYS A 12 8.91 21.40 18.36
CA LYS A 12 9.38 22.59 19.06
C LYS A 12 8.79 23.87 18.46
N THR A 13 8.84 24.00 17.13
CA THR A 13 8.31 25.16 16.40
C THR A 13 6.81 25.32 16.64
N TYR A 14 6.07 24.22 16.55
CA TYR A 14 4.62 24.19 16.77
C TYR A 14 4.27 23.58 18.13
N SER A 15 4.88 24.09 19.20
CA SER A 15 4.61 23.63 20.58
C SER A 15 3.37 24.27 21.21
N ASP A 16 2.87 25.37 20.63
CA ASP A 16 1.64 26.03 21.02
C ASP A 16 0.45 25.39 20.30
N ASP A 17 -0.45 24.77 21.07
CA ASP A 17 -1.64 24.09 20.54
C ASP A 17 -2.63 25.06 19.91
N GLU A 18 -2.76 26.31 20.40
CA GLU A 18 -3.71 27.27 19.83
C GLU A 18 -3.28 27.70 18.43
N ASN A 19 -1.98 27.97 18.26
CA ASN A 19 -1.43 28.35 16.96
C ASN A 19 -1.50 27.20 15.96
N LEU A 20 -1.16 25.96 16.37
CA LEU A 20 -1.24 24.82 15.48
C LEU A 20 -2.70 24.48 15.12
N ALA A 21 -3.62 24.52 16.09
CA ALA A 21 -5.03 24.25 15.83
C ALA A 21 -5.65 25.22 14.82
N ALA A 22 -5.23 26.49 14.82
CA ALA A 22 -5.70 27.48 13.84
C ALA A 22 -5.28 27.17 12.40
N GLU A 23 -4.24 26.34 12.20
CA GLU A 23 -3.69 25.99 10.90
C GLU A 23 -4.21 24.64 10.37
N LEU A 24 -4.93 23.88 11.21
CA LEU A 24 -5.49 22.54 10.91
C LEU A 24 -6.94 22.62 10.40
N PRO A 25 -7.43 21.56 9.72
CA PRO A 25 -8.83 21.47 9.34
C PRO A 25 -9.77 21.58 10.55
N ASP A 26 -10.84 22.37 10.41
CA ASP A 26 -11.86 22.58 11.44
C ASP A 26 -12.96 21.51 11.45
N ARG A 27 -12.77 20.44 10.67
CA ARG A 27 -13.73 19.35 10.46
C ARG A 27 -13.06 17.98 10.39
N PRO A 28 -13.82 16.89 10.53
CA PRO A 28 -13.28 15.55 10.38
C PRO A 28 -12.73 15.26 8.98
N ILE A 29 -11.68 14.44 8.90
CA ILE A 29 -11.19 13.89 7.64
C ILE A 29 -12.24 12.89 7.12
N ALA A 30 -12.90 13.22 6.01
CA ALA A 30 -14.00 12.43 5.45
C ALA A 30 -13.87 12.18 3.94
N SER A 31 -12.78 12.63 3.33
CA SER A 31 -12.48 12.43 1.92
C SER A 31 -10.97 12.44 1.66
N LEU A 32 -10.55 11.91 0.51
CA LEU A 32 -9.18 12.09 0.03
C LEU A 32 -8.79 13.58 -0.06
N ARG A 33 -9.73 14.48 -0.39
CA ARG A 33 -9.45 15.93 -0.46
C ARG A 33 -9.11 16.53 0.90
N ASP A 34 -9.78 16.07 1.97
CA ASP A 34 -9.43 16.48 3.33
C ASP A 34 -8.03 16.02 3.71
N LEU A 35 -7.70 14.77 3.38
CA LEU A 35 -6.40 14.18 3.68
C LEU A 35 -5.27 14.89 2.93
N GLN A 36 -5.47 15.12 1.64
CA GLN A 36 -4.55 15.91 0.83
C GLN A 36 -4.38 17.32 1.40
N TYR A 37 -5.46 17.97 1.82
CA TYR A 37 -5.37 19.30 2.41
C TYR A 37 -4.54 19.24 3.69
N LEU A 38 -4.83 18.31 4.61
CA LEU A 38 -4.06 18.11 5.83
C LEU A 38 -2.56 17.88 5.53
N TYR A 39 -2.24 17.01 4.58
CA TYR A 39 -0.85 16.73 4.19
C TYR A 39 -0.16 17.97 3.59
N GLY A 40 -0.85 18.69 2.71
CA GLY A 40 -0.37 19.93 2.13
C GLY A 40 -0.14 21.01 3.18
N ARG A 41 -1.00 21.08 4.21
CA ARG A 41 -0.84 21.97 5.36
C ARG A 41 0.35 21.59 6.21
N LEU A 42 0.51 20.31 6.58
CA LEU A 42 1.68 19.83 7.32
C LEU A 42 2.98 20.11 6.57
N TYR A 43 3.00 19.87 5.27
CA TYR A 43 4.14 20.17 4.42
C TYR A 43 4.43 21.68 4.43
N THR A 44 3.40 22.52 4.25
CA THR A 44 3.56 23.98 4.24
C THR A 44 4.13 24.46 5.58
N LEU A 45 3.56 24.03 6.70
CA LEU A 45 4.04 24.36 8.05
C LEU A 45 5.50 23.94 8.26
N ALA A 46 5.88 22.79 7.75
CA ALA A 46 7.23 22.24 7.89
C ALA A 46 8.27 23.00 7.06
N THR A 47 7.87 23.66 5.97
CA THR A 47 8.80 24.11 4.92
C THR A 47 8.77 25.62 4.68
N ALA A 48 7.61 26.24 4.83
CA ALA A 48 7.34 27.65 4.52
C ALA A 48 6.65 28.39 5.68
N GLY A 49 6.39 27.72 6.81
CA GLY A 49 5.75 28.31 7.97
C GLY A 49 4.22 28.34 7.91
N GLY A 50 3.60 29.13 8.79
CA GLY A 50 2.16 29.33 8.88
C GLY A 50 1.67 30.59 8.13
N GLY A 51 0.36 30.82 8.17
CA GLY A 51 -0.27 32.01 7.58
C GLY A 51 -0.75 31.87 6.13
N GLU A 52 -1.36 32.96 5.65
CA GLU A 52 -2.16 32.97 4.41
C GLU A 52 -1.34 32.71 3.13
N PHE A 53 -0.11 33.22 3.07
CA PHE A 53 0.72 33.15 1.86
C PHE A 53 1.68 31.96 1.83
N ALA A 54 1.91 31.29 2.96
CA ALA A 54 2.84 30.16 3.05
C ALA A 54 2.56 29.05 2.02
N PRO A 55 1.30 28.64 1.75
CA PRO A 55 1.01 27.61 0.73
C PRO A 55 1.46 27.97 -0.69
N TYR A 56 1.67 29.26 -0.97
CA TYR A 56 2.09 29.73 -2.28
C TYR A 56 3.59 29.57 -2.52
N LEU A 57 4.38 29.54 -1.44
CA LEU A 57 5.83 29.44 -1.49
C LEU A 57 6.25 28.04 -1.93
N THR A 58 7.42 27.94 -2.55
CA THR A 58 7.98 26.68 -3.07
C THR A 58 9.45 26.52 -2.67
N PRO A 59 9.75 26.41 -1.37
CA PRO A 59 11.13 26.32 -0.89
C PRO A 59 11.90 25.14 -1.50
N GLU A 60 11.23 24.03 -1.80
CA GLU A 60 11.79 22.83 -2.43
C GLU A 60 12.40 23.07 -3.80
N LYS A 61 11.98 24.14 -4.48
CA LYS A 61 12.58 24.57 -5.74
C LYS A 61 13.80 25.44 -5.54
N SER A 62 14.36 25.55 -4.34
CA SER A 62 15.52 26.40 -4.06
C SER A 62 16.47 25.84 -2.99
N THR A 63 16.24 24.64 -2.48
CA THR A 63 17.02 24.11 -1.34
C THR A 63 18.43 23.68 -1.66
N ASP A 64 18.70 23.34 -2.91
CA ASP A 64 20.05 23.10 -3.39
C ASP A 64 20.93 24.36 -3.36
N LEU A 65 20.33 25.53 -3.09
CA LEU A 65 21.02 26.81 -2.92
C LEU A 65 21.34 27.13 -1.43
N PHE A 66 20.86 26.32 -0.48
CA PHE A 66 21.07 26.59 0.94
C PHE A 66 22.55 26.52 1.32
N GLY A 67 23.07 27.62 1.87
CA GLY A 67 24.46 27.75 2.30
C GLY A 67 25.46 27.96 1.17
N GLU A 68 25.02 27.93 -0.09
CA GLU A 68 25.88 28.23 -1.23
C GLU A 68 26.26 29.72 -1.24
N PRO A 69 27.50 30.09 -1.57
CA PRO A 69 27.91 31.48 -1.69
C PRO A 69 27.18 32.14 -2.87
N GLU A 70 26.82 33.43 -2.72
CA GLU A 70 26.25 34.25 -3.81
C GLU A 70 24.95 33.65 -4.41
N SER A 71 24.23 32.87 -3.62
CA SER A 71 23.03 32.14 -4.02
C SER A 71 21.73 32.96 -3.89
N LEU A 72 21.81 34.17 -3.33
CA LEU A 72 20.73 35.15 -3.31
C LEU A 72 21.27 36.51 -3.78
N ALA A 73 20.74 36.98 -4.91
CA ALA A 73 21.03 38.27 -5.51
C ALA A 73 19.84 39.22 -5.31
N ILE A 74 20.09 40.35 -4.65
CA ILE A 74 19.07 41.30 -4.21
C ILE A 74 19.28 42.63 -4.94
N LEU A 75 18.25 43.09 -5.65
CA LEU A 75 18.19 44.43 -6.22
C LEU A 75 17.63 45.40 -5.16
N ARG A 76 18.42 46.39 -4.74
CA ARG A 76 18.01 47.36 -3.71
C ARG A 76 17.38 48.60 -4.35
N VAL A 77 16.10 48.83 -4.06
CA VAL A 77 15.31 49.95 -4.61
C VAL A 77 14.83 50.87 -3.48
N ASP A 78 15.20 52.15 -3.58
CA ASP A 78 14.79 53.21 -2.65
C ASP A 78 13.51 53.87 -3.17
N LEU A 79 12.42 53.72 -2.40
CA LEU A 79 11.08 54.25 -2.66
C LEU A 79 10.69 55.35 -1.65
N THR A 80 11.65 55.90 -0.91
CA THR A 80 11.38 56.86 0.19
C THR A 80 11.07 58.29 -0.27
N GLY A 81 11.22 58.59 -1.57
CA GLY A 81 11.03 59.92 -2.14
C GLY A 81 10.08 59.91 -3.33
N ASP A 82 9.93 61.08 -3.97
CA ASP A 82 8.99 61.28 -5.09
C ASP A 82 9.34 60.49 -6.36
N ASP A 83 10.53 59.89 -6.44
CA ASP A 83 11.03 59.18 -7.61
C ASP A 83 11.74 57.88 -7.19
N PRO A 84 11.39 56.71 -7.75
CA PRO A 84 12.03 55.44 -7.46
C PRO A 84 13.44 55.42 -8.05
N LYS A 85 14.39 54.87 -7.29
CA LYS A 85 15.80 54.80 -7.70
C LYS A 85 16.49 53.59 -7.10
N LEU A 86 17.54 53.12 -7.77
CA LEU A 86 18.43 52.11 -7.19
C LEU A 86 19.25 52.69 -6.04
N ASP A 87 19.65 51.85 -5.08
CA ASP A 87 20.61 52.27 -4.04
C ASP A 87 21.87 52.88 -4.69
N PRO A 88 22.26 54.11 -4.35
CA PRO A 88 23.34 54.81 -5.05
C PRO A 88 24.73 54.23 -4.77
N LYS A 89 24.90 53.44 -3.71
CA LYS A 89 26.18 52.85 -3.29
C LYS A 89 26.26 51.36 -3.59
N HIS A 90 25.17 50.65 -3.32
CA HIS A 90 25.06 49.19 -3.42
C HIS A 90 23.77 48.80 -4.16
N PRO A 91 23.64 49.08 -5.48
CA PRO A 91 22.44 48.74 -6.25
C PRO A 91 22.06 47.26 -6.18
N VAL A 92 23.08 46.39 -6.09
CA VAL A 92 22.93 44.94 -5.98
C VAL A 92 23.72 44.46 -4.76
N GLU A 93 23.16 43.48 -4.07
CA GLU A 93 23.79 42.75 -2.97
C GLU A 93 23.72 41.24 -3.25
N PHE A 94 24.81 40.54 -2.92
CA PHE A 94 24.86 39.08 -2.91
C PHE A 94 24.99 38.58 -1.48
N GLN A 95 24.19 37.58 -1.14
CA GLN A 95 24.29 36.85 0.12
C GLN A 95 24.09 35.35 -0.09
N SER A 96 24.41 34.56 0.92
CA SER A 96 24.06 33.15 0.95
C SER A 96 22.60 33.00 1.35
N TYR A 97 21.83 32.29 0.52
CA TYR A 97 20.47 31.89 0.81
C TYR A 97 20.47 30.79 1.88
N SER A 98 19.57 30.89 2.84
CA SER A 98 19.42 29.93 3.92
C SER A 98 17.94 29.60 4.15
N ARG A 99 17.69 28.62 5.04
CA ARG A 99 16.33 28.26 5.45
C ARG A 99 15.59 29.43 6.10
N GLU A 100 16.30 30.30 6.81
CA GLU A 100 15.71 31.46 7.51
C GLU A 100 15.22 32.54 6.53
N ASP A 101 15.69 32.52 5.28
CA ASP A 101 15.34 33.50 4.26
C ASP A 101 14.07 33.14 3.46
N VAL A 102 13.54 31.91 3.60
CA VAL A 102 12.43 31.39 2.76
C VAL A 102 11.20 32.31 2.77
N GLU A 103 10.72 32.67 3.95
CA GLU A 103 9.55 33.53 4.11
C GLU A 103 9.82 34.95 3.60
N ALA A 104 10.99 35.52 3.95
CA ALA A 104 11.34 36.88 3.58
C ALA A 104 11.52 37.05 2.06
N VAL A 105 12.13 36.07 1.40
CA VAL A 105 12.37 36.06 -0.05
C VAL A 105 11.08 35.77 -0.83
N ALA A 106 10.12 35.06 -0.23
CA ALA A 106 8.81 34.76 -0.84
C ALA A 106 8.92 34.15 -2.24
N HIS A 107 9.74 33.11 -2.41
CA HIS A 107 9.90 32.41 -3.70
C HIS A 107 8.70 31.51 -3.99
N ALA A 108 8.03 31.72 -5.12
CA ALA A 108 6.93 30.88 -5.58
C ALA A 108 7.11 30.49 -7.06
N TRP A 109 7.24 29.18 -7.28
CA TRP A 109 7.41 28.54 -8.56
C TRP A 109 6.16 27.75 -8.96
N TYR A 110 5.98 27.48 -10.24
CA TYR A 110 4.91 26.62 -10.75
C TYR A 110 5.36 25.74 -11.91
N ASP A 111 4.99 24.47 -11.83
CA ASP A 111 5.30 23.47 -12.85
C ASP A 111 4.39 23.65 -14.08
N ALA A 112 4.88 24.43 -15.04
CA ALA A 112 4.36 24.48 -16.39
C ALA A 112 5.45 24.00 -17.35
N ALA A 113 5.11 23.68 -18.60
CA ALA A 113 6.04 23.20 -19.64
C ALA A 113 7.29 24.08 -19.91
N ARG A 114 7.38 25.25 -19.28
CA ARG A 114 8.54 26.17 -19.33
C ARG A 114 9.09 26.59 -17.95
N GLY A 115 8.50 26.12 -16.84
CA GLY A 115 8.89 26.46 -15.46
C GLY A 115 8.96 27.97 -15.21
N PHE A 116 7.85 28.60 -14.82
CA PHE A 116 7.81 30.04 -14.58
C PHE A 116 7.63 30.34 -13.09
N ASP A 117 8.41 31.29 -12.57
CA ASP A 117 8.21 31.84 -11.23
C ASP A 117 7.05 32.85 -11.23
N HIS A 118 6.21 32.77 -10.21
CA HIS A 118 5.04 33.63 -10.02
C HIS A 118 5.28 34.79 -9.07
N SER A 119 6.21 34.64 -8.11
CA SER A 119 6.59 35.75 -7.24
C SER A 119 7.64 36.65 -7.88
N ILE A 120 7.89 37.80 -7.25
CA ILE A 120 8.96 38.70 -7.66
C ILE A 120 10.33 38.01 -7.54
N THR A 121 10.47 36.98 -6.71
CA THR A 121 11.71 36.20 -6.68
C THR A 121 11.75 35.20 -7.84
N HIS A 122 12.89 35.14 -8.55
CA HIS A 122 13.12 34.20 -9.65
C HIS A 122 14.36 33.36 -9.44
N ARG A 123 14.25 32.05 -9.68
CA ARG A 123 15.38 31.14 -9.67
C ARG A 123 16.08 31.14 -11.02
N THR A 124 17.36 31.48 -11.03
CA THR A 124 18.17 31.35 -12.23
C THR A 124 18.44 29.86 -12.54
N GLY A 125 18.57 29.52 -13.83
CA GLY A 125 19.01 28.18 -14.22
C GLY A 125 20.48 27.92 -13.79
N ALA A 126 20.95 26.68 -13.88
CA ALA A 126 22.31 26.35 -13.44
C ALA A 126 23.40 27.21 -14.11
N GLY A 127 24.36 27.68 -13.29
CA GLY A 127 25.63 28.30 -13.68
C GLY A 127 25.48 29.47 -14.64
N LYS A 128 24.78 30.54 -14.23
CA LYS A 128 24.60 31.73 -15.06
C LYS A 128 25.72 32.73 -14.90
N GLU A 129 26.20 33.22 -16.04
CA GLU A 129 27.14 34.32 -16.12
C GLU A 129 26.55 35.62 -15.52
N PRO A 130 27.41 36.53 -15.03
CA PRO A 130 27.01 37.80 -14.42
C PRO A 130 25.99 38.61 -15.23
N GLU A 131 26.14 38.71 -16.55
CA GLU A 131 25.21 39.43 -17.42
C GLU A 131 23.80 38.83 -17.38
N LYS A 132 23.69 37.50 -17.26
CA LYS A 132 22.40 36.82 -17.23
C LYS A 132 21.73 36.96 -15.87
N VAL A 133 22.51 36.94 -14.78
CA VAL A 133 22.01 37.27 -13.42
C VAL A 133 21.48 38.70 -13.38
N ALA A 134 22.22 39.66 -13.93
CA ALA A 134 21.79 41.06 -14.05
C ALA A 134 20.52 41.21 -14.89
N GLU A 135 20.39 40.46 -15.99
CA GLU A 135 19.17 40.44 -16.79
C GLU A 135 17.96 39.97 -15.98
N TYR A 136 18.11 38.93 -15.16
CA TYR A 136 17.02 38.44 -14.31
C TYR A 136 16.61 39.43 -13.22
N LEU A 137 17.56 40.14 -12.60
CA LEU A 137 17.29 41.24 -11.67
C LEU A 137 16.52 42.38 -12.37
N TYR A 138 16.94 42.78 -13.57
CA TYR A 138 16.24 43.80 -14.35
C TYR A 138 14.82 43.35 -14.78
N GLN A 139 14.63 42.06 -15.06
CA GLN A 139 13.32 41.48 -15.36
C GLN A 139 12.35 41.53 -14.18
N ARG A 140 12.81 41.78 -12.95
CA ARG A 140 11.93 42.01 -11.80
C ARG A 140 11.19 43.35 -11.91
N LEU A 141 11.87 44.36 -12.44
CA LEU A 141 11.32 45.68 -12.71
C LEU A 141 10.50 45.75 -14.00
N THR A 142 10.78 44.89 -14.98
CA THR A 142 10.10 44.93 -16.28
C THR A 142 9.12 43.79 -16.44
N TYR A 143 9.58 42.55 -16.60
CA TYR A 143 8.72 41.41 -16.91
C TYR A 143 7.76 41.03 -15.78
N TRP A 144 8.22 41.07 -14.51
CA TRP A 144 7.34 40.75 -13.38
C TRP A 144 6.47 41.93 -12.98
N ALA A 145 7.07 43.09 -12.68
CA ALA A 145 6.31 44.24 -12.21
C ALA A 145 5.33 44.77 -13.28
N ALA A 146 5.65 44.74 -14.58
CA ALA A 146 4.74 45.19 -15.63
C ALA A 146 3.79 44.11 -16.18
N ASP A 147 3.72 42.92 -15.57
CA ASP A 147 2.77 41.88 -15.99
C ASP A 147 1.31 42.34 -15.74
N GLU A 148 0.42 42.16 -16.73
CA GLU A 148 -0.96 42.66 -16.65
C GLU A 148 -1.75 42.12 -15.44
N VAL A 149 -1.50 40.87 -15.04
CA VAL A 149 -2.16 40.25 -13.88
C VAL A 149 -1.61 40.84 -12.58
N ILE A 150 -0.30 41.07 -12.53
CA ILE A 150 0.38 41.70 -11.38
C ILE A 150 -0.07 43.15 -11.20
N GLN A 151 -0.12 43.93 -12.29
CA GLN A 151 -0.58 45.31 -12.27
C GLN A 151 -2.04 45.44 -11.86
N LYS A 152 -2.90 44.50 -12.29
CA LYS A 152 -4.29 44.45 -11.83
C LYS A 152 -4.37 44.20 -10.32
N ALA A 153 -3.59 43.25 -9.80
CA ALA A 153 -3.56 42.97 -8.36
C ALA A 153 -3.03 44.16 -7.56
N ALA A 154 -1.99 44.83 -8.06
CA ALA A 154 -1.45 46.04 -7.45
C ALA A 154 -2.51 47.16 -7.39
N ALA A 155 -3.24 47.41 -8.48
CA ALA A 155 -4.28 48.45 -8.52
C ALA A 155 -5.45 48.22 -7.53
N GLU A 156 -5.65 46.99 -7.06
CA GLU A 156 -6.68 46.62 -6.08
C GLU A 156 -6.15 46.67 -4.62
N HIS A 157 -4.84 46.83 -4.40
CA HIS A 157 -4.17 46.84 -3.10
C HIS A 157 -3.80 48.27 -2.65
N GLU A 158 -3.86 48.57 -1.34
CA GLU A 158 -3.56 49.92 -0.82
C GLU A 158 -2.11 50.36 -1.09
N ASP A 159 -1.16 49.44 -0.95
CA ASP A 159 0.25 49.64 -1.29
C ASP A 159 0.61 49.26 -2.74
N GLY A 160 -0.37 49.21 -3.63
CA GLY A 160 -0.19 48.91 -5.06
C GLY A 160 0.87 49.76 -5.74
N TRP A 161 0.99 51.00 -5.30
CA TRP A 161 1.96 51.99 -5.79
C TRP A 161 3.40 51.46 -5.77
N ILE A 162 3.77 50.58 -4.83
CA ILE A 162 5.14 50.00 -4.76
C ILE A 162 5.46 49.23 -6.05
N VAL A 163 4.52 48.44 -6.55
CA VAL A 163 4.71 47.62 -7.76
C VAL A 163 4.68 48.50 -9.02
N GLU A 164 3.86 49.54 -9.02
CA GLU A 164 3.80 50.55 -10.09
C GLU A 164 5.13 51.30 -10.22
N GLU A 165 5.71 51.75 -9.10
CA GLU A 165 7.01 52.45 -9.06
C GLU A 165 8.17 51.54 -9.49
N LEU A 166 8.12 50.24 -9.18
CA LEU A 166 9.09 49.28 -9.70
C LEU A 166 8.99 49.11 -11.21
N ALA A 167 7.77 49.10 -11.76
CA ALA A 167 7.54 49.05 -13.20
C ALA A 167 8.05 50.33 -13.88
N GLU A 168 7.75 51.50 -13.30
CA GLU A 168 8.26 52.79 -13.81
C GLU A 168 9.79 52.83 -13.80
N LEU A 169 10.42 52.37 -12.72
CA LEU A 169 11.89 52.28 -12.64
C LEU A 169 12.47 51.37 -13.72
N GLY A 170 11.78 50.27 -14.07
CA GLY A 170 12.18 49.36 -15.14
C GLY A 170 12.24 50.01 -16.52
N ASP A 171 11.39 51.01 -16.76
CA ASP A 171 11.30 51.75 -18.02
C ASP A 171 12.28 52.93 -18.13
N ARG A 172 13.01 53.26 -17.06
CA ARG A 172 13.99 54.37 -17.05
C ARG A 172 15.30 53.99 -17.76
N ASP A 173 15.75 54.88 -18.64
CA ASP A 173 17.03 54.74 -19.34
C ASP A 173 18.22 54.64 -18.36
N GLY A 174 19.15 53.71 -18.61
CA GLY A 174 20.38 53.56 -17.82
C GLY A 174 20.27 52.64 -16.60
N VAL A 175 19.05 52.23 -16.20
CA VAL A 175 18.84 51.33 -15.06
C VAL A 175 19.44 49.95 -15.33
N LYS A 176 19.21 49.39 -16.52
CA LYS A 176 19.76 48.09 -16.91
C LYS A 176 21.29 48.07 -16.88
N GLU A 177 21.93 49.10 -17.45
CA GLU A 177 23.39 49.24 -17.47
C GLU A 177 23.95 49.34 -16.06
N THR A 178 23.28 50.08 -15.17
CA THR A 178 23.67 50.22 -13.77
C THR A 178 23.64 48.86 -13.03
N ILE A 179 22.59 48.05 -13.27
CA ILE A 179 22.48 46.71 -12.69
C ILE A 179 23.58 45.79 -13.21
N VAL A 180 23.81 45.77 -14.53
CA VAL A 180 24.87 44.95 -15.15
C VAL A 180 26.24 45.30 -14.58
N ASP A 181 26.56 46.59 -14.48
CA ASP A 181 27.83 47.03 -13.92
C ASP A 181 27.96 46.69 -12.43
N ALA A 182 26.87 46.76 -11.66
CA ALA A 182 26.86 46.39 -10.25
C ALA A 182 27.11 44.89 -10.04
N VAL A 183 26.44 44.04 -10.83
CA VAL A 183 26.64 42.58 -10.77
C VAL A 183 28.07 42.20 -11.14
N LYS A 184 28.61 42.72 -12.25
CA LYS A 184 29.99 42.42 -12.68
C LYS A 184 31.08 42.83 -11.69
N ARG A 185 30.80 43.82 -10.83
CA ARG A 185 31.75 44.25 -9.79
C ARG A 185 31.80 43.31 -8.59
N GLN A 186 30.73 42.56 -8.34
CA GLN A 186 30.61 41.69 -7.17
C GLN A 186 30.75 40.21 -7.51
N LEU A 187 30.36 39.81 -8.72
CA LEU A 187 30.34 38.43 -9.17
C LEU A 187 31.44 38.18 -10.21
N GLU A 188 32.48 37.42 -9.84
CA GLU A 188 33.64 37.13 -10.70
C GLU A 188 33.44 35.91 -11.62
N GLY A 189 32.42 35.09 -11.38
CA GLY A 189 32.16 33.84 -12.11
C GLY A 189 30.67 33.56 -12.33
N SER A 190 30.36 32.34 -12.75
CA SER A 190 28.97 31.91 -12.93
C SER A 190 28.36 31.44 -11.60
N THR A 191 27.10 31.77 -11.33
CA THR A 191 26.37 31.32 -10.14
C THR A 191 24.97 30.80 -10.48
N THR A 192 24.40 29.99 -9.59
CA THR A 192 22.98 29.66 -9.57
C THR A 192 22.39 30.37 -8.35
N ALA A 193 21.36 31.20 -8.54
CA ALA A 193 20.89 32.07 -7.48
C ALA A 193 19.37 32.32 -7.57
N LEU A 194 18.79 32.72 -6.45
CA LEU A 194 17.53 33.45 -6.42
C LEU A 194 17.80 34.93 -6.70
N THR A 195 17.01 35.54 -7.57
CA THR A 195 17.06 36.97 -7.90
C THR A 195 15.78 37.64 -7.40
N THR A 196 15.91 38.67 -6.58
CA THR A 196 14.76 39.35 -5.96
C THR A 196 14.98 40.86 -5.81
N VAL A 197 14.00 41.56 -5.25
CA VAL A 197 14.03 42.99 -4.97
C VAL A 197 13.86 43.22 -3.47
N ALA A 198 14.67 44.08 -2.88
CA ALA A 198 14.45 44.62 -1.55
C ALA A 198 14.12 46.11 -1.66
N VAL A 199 13.05 46.54 -1.00
CA VAL A 199 12.55 47.92 -1.09
C VAL A 199 12.81 48.66 0.21
N LYS A 200 13.10 49.96 0.12
CA LYS A 200 13.17 50.84 1.27
C LYS A 200 12.01 51.83 1.22
N LEU A 201 11.10 51.72 2.19
CA LEU A 201 9.86 52.50 2.24
C LEU A 201 9.97 53.74 3.15
N GLU A 202 10.81 53.70 4.18
CA GLU A 202 11.04 54.81 5.11
C GLU A 202 12.54 55.21 5.14
N PRO A 203 12.90 56.51 5.22
CA PRO A 203 14.30 56.96 5.19
C PRO A 203 15.21 56.35 6.26
N ASP A 204 14.65 56.07 7.43
CA ASP A 204 15.32 55.54 8.62
C ASP A 204 15.26 54.01 8.76
N ARG A 205 14.56 53.31 7.86
CA ARG A 205 14.56 51.85 7.77
C ARG A 205 15.59 51.31 6.78
N ASP A 206 15.94 50.05 6.95
CA ASP A 206 16.75 49.30 5.99
C ASP A 206 15.90 48.80 4.82
N TYR A 207 16.55 48.18 3.82
CA TYR A 207 15.85 47.54 2.71
C TYR A 207 15.19 46.25 3.20
N GLU A 208 13.91 46.09 2.93
CA GLU A 208 13.13 44.93 3.35
C GLU A 208 12.79 44.06 2.14
N LEU A 209 12.90 42.74 2.32
CA LEU A 209 12.59 41.75 1.29
C LEU A 209 11.07 41.61 1.08
N PRO A 210 10.62 41.03 -0.05
CA PRO A 210 9.21 41.07 -0.46
C PRO A 210 8.24 40.52 0.59
N GLY A 211 8.59 39.41 1.26
CA GLY A 211 7.78 38.80 2.31
C GLY A 211 7.88 39.46 3.68
N ALA A 212 8.84 40.36 3.89
CA ALA A 212 9.13 41.00 5.18
C ALA A 212 8.91 42.52 5.19
N CYS A 213 8.54 43.15 4.06
CA CYS A 213 8.49 44.60 3.86
C CYS A 213 7.30 45.34 4.50
N GLY A 214 6.67 44.77 5.53
CA GLY A 214 5.56 45.38 6.27
C GLY A 214 4.24 45.54 5.49
N THR A 215 4.23 45.20 4.20
CA THR A 215 3.06 45.18 3.32
C THR A 215 2.89 43.82 2.65
N THR A 216 1.68 43.51 2.21
CA THR A 216 1.33 42.25 1.55
C THR A 216 1.28 42.35 0.02
N VAL A 217 1.56 43.52 -0.57
CA VAL A 217 1.37 43.77 -2.02
C VAL A 217 2.10 42.75 -2.91
N PHE A 218 3.35 42.38 -2.58
CA PHE A 218 4.10 41.39 -3.35
C PHE A 218 3.48 40.00 -3.26
N ASN A 219 3.00 39.63 -2.06
CA ASN A 219 2.39 38.33 -1.81
C ASN A 219 1.00 38.21 -2.44
N GLU A 220 0.19 39.28 -2.42
CA GLU A 220 -1.11 39.33 -3.08
C GLU A 220 -0.98 39.30 -4.61
N ALA A 221 0.01 40.00 -5.16
CA ALA A 221 0.31 39.95 -6.58
C ALA A 221 0.76 38.54 -7.01
N MET A 222 1.65 37.91 -6.23
CA MET A 222 2.05 36.50 -6.41
C MET A 222 0.84 35.56 -6.36
N ARG A 223 -0.01 35.67 -5.34
CA ARG A 223 -1.22 34.86 -5.15
C ARG A 223 -2.14 34.97 -6.36
N THR A 224 -2.44 36.19 -6.79
CA THR A 224 -3.30 36.45 -7.96
C THR A 224 -2.71 35.85 -9.23
N ARG A 225 -1.39 35.97 -9.44
CA ARG A 225 -0.72 35.38 -10.60
C ARG A 225 -0.77 33.86 -10.58
N LYS A 226 -0.54 33.21 -9.42
CA LYS A 226 -0.62 31.75 -9.28
C LYS A 226 -2.06 31.25 -9.52
N ARG A 227 -3.06 31.91 -8.92
CA ARG A 227 -4.50 31.62 -9.10
C ARG A 227 -4.92 31.68 -10.57
N SER A 228 -4.48 32.70 -11.30
CA SER A 228 -4.77 32.86 -12.74
C SER A 228 -4.32 31.69 -13.62
N LYS A 229 -3.41 30.82 -13.14
CA LYS A 229 -2.94 29.62 -13.87
C LYS A 229 -3.68 28.35 -13.50
N LEU A 230 -4.35 28.31 -12.35
CA LEU A 230 -5.12 27.14 -11.93
C LEU A 230 -6.30 26.92 -12.88
N VAL A 231 -6.98 27.99 -13.30
CA VAL A 231 -8.18 27.91 -14.15
C VAL A 231 -7.93 27.27 -15.53
N SER A 232 -6.70 27.22 -16.03
CA SER A 232 -6.38 26.70 -17.37
C SER A 232 -5.43 25.49 -17.35
N LYS A 233 -5.40 24.71 -16.27
CA LYS A 233 -4.54 23.51 -16.12
C LYS A 233 -5.19 22.29 -16.81
N ASN A 234 -4.39 21.24 -17.08
CA ASN A 234 -4.88 19.90 -17.47
C ASN A 234 -5.81 19.84 -18.70
N ALA A 235 -5.47 20.62 -19.73
CA ALA A 235 -6.23 20.78 -20.98
C ALA A 235 -7.55 21.58 -20.86
N ALA A 236 -7.88 22.10 -19.67
CA ALA A 236 -8.92 23.10 -19.51
C ALA A 236 -8.48 24.44 -20.10
N THR A 237 -9.41 25.12 -20.75
CA THR A 237 -9.29 26.53 -21.12
C THR A 237 -9.72 27.43 -19.95
N ASN A 238 -10.77 27.03 -19.22
CA ASN A 238 -11.30 27.79 -18.08
C ASN A 238 -12.19 26.92 -17.16
N SER A 239 -11.61 26.29 -16.15
CA SER A 239 -12.28 25.45 -15.16
C SER A 239 -12.55 26.21 -13.86
N ILE A 240 -13.49 27.15 -13.91
CA ILE A 240 -13.93 27.94 -12.75
C ILE A 240 -15.45 28.08 -12.73
N GLY A 241 -16.05 27.95 -11.54
CA GLY A 241 -17.49 28.12 -11.33
C GLY A 241 -17.83 28.52 -9.90
N GLN A 242 -19.13 28.54 -9.59
CA GLN A 242 -19.64 28.80 -8.24
C GLN A 242 -20.15 27.49 -7.65
N ALA A 243 -19.56 27.06 -6.54
CA ALA A 243 -19.95 25.86 -5.82
C ALA A 243 -19.50 25.94 -4.34
N THR A 244 -19.91 24.96 -3.56
CA THR A 244 -19.42 24.76 -2.20
C THR A 244 -18.08 24.05 -2.26
N ASP A 245 -17.04 24.65 -1.67
CA ASP A 245 -15.73 24.05 -1.55
C ASP A 245 -15.82 22.74 -0.76
N LEU A 246 -15.31 21.65 -1.36
CA LEU A 246 -15.34 20.33 -0.75
C LEU A 246 -14.61 20.28 0.58
N VAL A 247 -13.54 21.04 0.80
CA VAL A 247 -12.70 21.03 2.01
C VAL A 247 -13.18 22.05 3.03
N THR A 248 -13.42 23.30 2.63
CA THR A 248 -13.79 24.36 3.61
C THR A 248 -15.29 24.45 3.88
N GLY A 249 -16.13 23.83 3.02
CA GLY A 249 -17.59 23.92 3.12
C GLY A 249 -18.16 25.31 2.83
N GLN A 250 -17.32 26.26 2.36
CA GLN A 250 -17.74 27.63 2.04
C GLN A 250 -18.23 27.73 0.60
N ASP A 251 -19.30 28.49 0.39
CA ASP A 251 -19.78 28.81 -0.96
C ASP A 251 -18.92 29.90 -1.59
N GLY A 252 -18.49 29.70 -2.84
CA GLY A 252 -17.74 30.71 -3.56
C GLY A 252 -17.21 30.26 -4.93
N PRO A 253 -16.25 31.03 -5.50
CA PRO A 253 -15.52 30.63 -6.69
C PRO A 253 -14.67 29.39 -6.42
N THR A 254 -14.86 28.35 -7.23
CA THR A 254 -14.14 27.07 -7.13
C THR A 254 -13.54 26.67 -8.46
N VAL A 255 -12.44 25.92 -8.41
CA VAL A 255 -11.76 25.34 -9.57
C VAL A 255 -11.82 23.82 -9.55
N GLY A 256 -11.76 23.19 -10.72
CA GLY A 256 -11.77 21.72 -10.87
C GLY A 256 -10.41 21.11 -11.25
N THR A 257 -9.38 21.95 -11.31
CA THR A 257 -8.08 21.66 -11.91
C THR A 257 -6.97 21.51 -10.86
N ALA A 258 -7.33 21.34 -9.59
CA ALA A 258 -6.38 21.00 -8.55
C ALA A 258 -5.60 19.73 -8.92
N GLU A 259 -4.35 19.64 -8.48
CA GLU A 259 -3.55 18.45 -8.73
C GLU A 259 -4.13 17.27 -7.96
N ASP A 260 -4.30 16.16 -8.68
CA ASP A 260 -4.85 14.94 -8.14
C ASP A 260 -3.74 13.89 -8.12
N PRO A 261 -3.29 13.46 -6.94
CA PRO A 261 -2.18 12.51 -6.79
C PRO A 261 -2.52 11.17 -7.44
N LEU A 262 -3.80 10.77 -7.40
CA LEU A 262 -4.31 9.54 -8.00
C LEU A 262 -4.91 9.79 -9.39
N ASN A 263 -4.84 11.04 -9.86
CA ASN A 263 -5.30 11.48 -11.18
C ASN A 263 -6.76 11.13 -11.50
N TYR A 264 -7.61 10.94 -10.48
CA TYR A 264 -9.04 10.54 -10.64
C TYR A 264 -9.81 11.40 -11.65
N PHE A 265 -9.51 12.70 -11.70
CA PHE A 265 -10.31 13.67 -12.44
C PHE A 265 -9.52 14.39 -13.54
N LEU A 266 -8.33 13.88 -13.89
CA LEU A 266 -7.57 14.42 -15.01
C LEU A 266 -8.08 13.84 -16.32
N GLY A 267 -8.14 14.66 -17.37
CA GLY A 267 -8.56 14.24 -18.72
C GLY A 267 -7.68 13.18 -19.40
N LYS A 268 -6.72 12.59 -18.68
CA LYS A 268 -5.79 11.54 -19.15
C LYS A 268 -6.11 10.15 -18.60
N GLN A 269 -7.18 9.94 -17.83
CA GLN A 269 -7.62 8.59 -17.49
C GLN A 269 -8.02 7.78 -18.74
N LEU A 270 -7.80 6.46 -18.69
CA LEU A 270 -8.17 5.54 -19.78
C LEU A 270 -9.70 5.41 -19.85
N GLU A 271 -10.34 5.31 -18.68
CA GLU A 271 -11.78 5.36 -18.52
C GLU A 271 -12.27 6.80 -18.52
N LYS A 272 -13.04 7.17 -19.55
CA LYS A 272 -13.69 8.48 -19.60
C LYS A 272 -15.04 8.35 -18.91
N PHE A 273 -15.19 8.93 -17.73
CA PHE A 273 -16.52 9.14 -17.16
C PHE A 273 -17.36 9.94 -18.16
N PRO A 274 -18.56 9.45 -18.55
CA PRO A 274 -19.46 10.21 -19.41
C PRO A 274 -19.74 11.58 -18.80
N GLY A 275 -19.38 12.66 -19.49
CA GLY A 275 -19.57 14.03 -19.01
C GLY A 275 -18.36 14.68 -18.32
N LEU A 276 -17.19 14.05 -18.35
CA LEU A 276 -15.95 14.65 -17.84
C LEU A 276 -15.38 15.67 -18.85
N ASP A 277 -15.91 16.89 -18.78
CA ASP A 277 -15.39 18.07 -19.47
C ASP A 277 -14.36 18.77 -18.56
N PRO A 278 -13.08 18.90 -18.95
CA PRO A 278 -12.05 19.58 -18.16
C PRO A 278 -12.44 21.02 -17.75
N ASP A 279 -13.22 21.72 -18.58
CA ASP A 279 -13.70 23.08 -18.26
C ASP A 279 -14.82 23.07 -17.21
N GLU A 280 -15.45 21.92 -16.96
CA GLU A 280 -16.54 21.75 -15.99
C GLU A 280 -16.17 20.85 -14.80
N ALA A 281 -14.89 20.48 -14.69
CA ALA A 281 -14.37 19.64 -13.60
C ALA A 281 -14.67 20.21 -12.20
N TRP A 282 -14.83 21.53 -12.09
CA TRP A 282 -15.20 22.22 -10.84
C TRP A 282 -16.57 21.79 -10.31
N ARG A 283 -17.43 21.19 -11.13
CA ARG A 283 -18.72 20.66 -10.68
C ARG A 283 -18.60 19.35 -9.90
N SER A 284 -17.61 18.53 -10.27
CA SER A 284 -17.41 17.21 -9.65
C SER A 284 -16.54 17.32 -8.40
N HIS A 285 -15.49 18.17 -8.45
CA HIS A 285 -14.56 18.36 -7.34
C HIS A 285 -14.31 19.85 -7.06
N PRO A 286 -15.34 20.59 -6.63
CA PRO A 286 -15.19 22.00 -6.33
C PRO A 286 -14.24 22.21 -5.15
N VAL A 287 -13.16 22.94 -5.37
CA VAL A 287 -12.28 23.44 -4.31
C VAL A 287 -11.97 24.91 -4.55
N SER A 288 -11.85 25.72 -3.51
CA SER A 288 -11.38 27.09 -3.66
C SER A 288 -9.95 27.11 -4.19
N GLU A 289 -9.54 28.22 -4.80
CA GLU A 289 -8.21 28.32 -5.39
C GLU A 289 -7.09 28.21 -4.35
N ASP A 290 -7.29 28.71 -3.13
CA ASP A 290 -6.31 28.62 -2.04
C ASP A 290 -6.19 27.16 -1.52
N VAL A 291 -7.32 26.45 -1.43
CA VAL A 291 -7.32 25.01 -1.15
C VAL A 291 -6.59 24.27 -2.25
N ALA A 292 -6.88 24.56 -3.52
CA ALA A 292 -6.22 23.92 -4.66
C ALA A 292 -4.68 24.07 -4.62
N VAL A 293 -4.17 25.24 -4.24
CA VAL A 293 -2.73 25.45 -4.02
C VAL A 293 -2.21 24.57 -2.87
N THR A 294 -2.94 24.51 -1.76
CA THR A 294 -2.57 23.66 -0.62
C THR A 294 -2.53 22.18 -0.99
N LEU A 295 -3.51 21.68 -1.76
CA LEU A 295 -3.55 20.29 -2.23
C LEU A 295 -2.31 19.94 -3.08
N MET A 296 -1.80 20.89 -3.88
CA MET A 296 -0.60 20.68 -4.68
C MET A 296 0.66 20.43 -3.83
N ASN A 297 0.70 20.97 -2.61
CA ASN A 297 1.84 20.80 -1.71
C ASN A 297 1.87 19.41 -1.04
N ALA A 298 0.78 18.65 -1.13
CA ALA A 298 0.65 17.34 -0.49
C ALA A 298 1.50 16.25 -1.17
N SER A 299 1.93 16.44 -2.42
CA SER A 299 2.54 15.39 -3.25
C SER A 299 3.73 14.72 -2.56
N THR A 300 4.56 15.48 -1.85
CA THR A 300 5.73 14.94 -1.13
C THR A 300 5.33 13.84 -0.15
N PHE A 301 4.24 14.02 0.60
CA PHE A 301 3.79 13.02 1.57
C PHE A 301 2.95 11.90 0.94
N ILE A 302 2.31 12.16 -0.19
CA ILE A 302 1.53 11.13 -0.88
C ILE A 302 2.45 10.16 -1.62
N ASP A 303 3.49 10.68 -2.26
CA ASP A 303 4.44 9.87 -3.04
C ASP A 303 5.23 8.90 -2.14
N VAL A 304 5.66 9.34 -0.96
CA VAL A 304 6.38 8.47 0.00
C VAL A 304 5.48 7.40 0.63
N CYS A 305 4.17 7.62 0.64
CA CYS A 305 3.20 6.64 1.12
C CYS A 305 2.73 5.67 0.03
N SER A 306 3.40 5.63 -1.13
CA SER A 306 3.15 4.66 -2.19
C SER A 306 4.13 3.49 -2.11
N TYR A 307 3.62 2.28 -2.32
CA TYR A 307 4.40 1.06 -2.37
C TYR A 307 4.04 0.28 -3.63
N TYR A 308 5.04 -0.14 -4.39
CA TYR A 308 4.81 -0.89 -5.62
C TYR A 308 4.69 -2.39 -5.29
N THR A 309 3.49 -2.94 -5.46
CA THR A 309 3.20 -4.36 -5.25
C THR A 309 2.06 -4.82 -6.16
N LEU A 310 1.99 -6.13 -6.44
CA LEU A 310 0.97 -6.71 -7.31
C LEU A 310 0.88 -5.97 -8.65
N GLU A 311 2.03 -5.56 -9.19
CA GLU A 311 2.16 -4.80 -10.45
C GLU A 311 1.41 -3.45 -10.47
N SER A 312 1.08 -2.91 -9.30
CA SER A 312 0.37 -1.66 -9.11
C SER A 312 1.05 -0.80 -8.03
N ASN A 313 0.74 0.51 -8.00
CA ASN A 313 1.10 1.36 -6.87
C ASN A 313 -0.04 1.33 -5.86
N VAL A 314 0.22 0.81 -4.66
CA VAL A 314 -0.73 0.84 -3.55
C VAL A 314 -0.34 1.98 -2.63
N TYR A 315 -1.26 2.92 -2.43
CA TYR A 315 -1.10 4.05 -1.54
C TYR A 315 -1.66 3.69 -0.17
N TYR A 316 -0.88 3.93 0.89
CA TYR A 316 -1.28 3.73 2.28
C TYR A 316 -1.14 5.07 3.00
N LEU A 317 -2.19 5.91 2.97
CA LEU A 317 -2.12 7.28 3.48
C LEU A 317 -2.63 7.32 4.93
N PRO A 318 -1.76 7.37 5.96
CA PRO A 318 -2.17 7.39 7.36
C PRO A 318 -2.90 8.67 7.75
N TYR A 319 -3.92 8.56 8.60
CA TYR A 319 -4.58 9.71 9.21
C TYR A 319 -5.27 9.32 10.52
N PHE A 320 -5.59 10.33 11.34
CA PHE A 320 -6.40 10.11 12.54
C PHE A 320 -7.86 10.43 12.23
N PHE A 321 -8.73 9.45 12.48
CA PHE A 321 -10.17 9.57 12.33
C PHE A 321 -10.74 10.64 13.28
N GLY A 322 -11.73 11.37 12.78
CA GLY A 322 -12.30 12.53 13.45
C GLY A 322 -11.61 13.83 13.06
N GLN A 323 -11.85 14.88 13.84
CA GLN A 323 -11.24 16.20 13.63
C GLN A 323 -9.78 16.16 14.09
N PRO A 324 -8.81 16.55 13.24
CA PRO A 324 -7.41 16.55 13.60
C PRO A 324 -7.11 17.47 14.79
N THR A 325 -6.44 16.94 15.80
CA THR A 325 -5.92 17.72 16.93
C THR A 325 -4.46 18.16 16.68
N PRO A 326 -3.95 19.16 17.42
CA PRO A 326 -2.52 19.48 17.42
C PRO A 326 -1.61 18.29 17.79
N GLY A 327 -2.09 17.37 18.63
CA GLY A 327 -1.41 16.11 18.94
C GLY A 327 -1.33 15.22 17.70
N ASP A 328 -2.48 14.93 17.10
CA ASP A 328 -2.62 14.13 15.88
C ASP A 328 -1.71 14.65 14.76
N ALA A 329 -1.67 15.98 14.56
CA ALA A 329 -0.85 16.61 13.53
C ALA A 329 0.66 16.39 13.73
N ARG A 330 1.15 16.46 14.98
CA ARG A 330 2.57 16.23 15.31
C ARG A 330 2.94 14.76 15.17
N GLU A 331 2.05 13.86 15.60
CA GLU A 331 2.27 12.42 15.45
C GLU A 331 2.21 12.03 13.98
N LEU A 332 1.22 12.47 13.22
CA LEU A 332 1.11 12.24 11.78
C LEU A 332 2.34 12.77 11.03
N TYR A 333 2.82 13.97 11.35
CA TYR A 333 4.06 14.49 10.77
C TYR A 333 5.27 13.60 11.08
N THR A 334 5.36 13.10 12.32
CA THR A 334 6.44 12.18 12.74
C THR A 334 6.39 10.90 11.92
N ALA A 335 5.19 10.37 11.75
CA ALA A 335 4.89 9.16 11.01
C ALA A 335 5.26 9.30 9.51
N LEU A 336 4.79 10.37 8.87
CA LEU A 336 5.11 10.68 7.47
C LEU A 336 6.60 10.94 7.25
N TYR A 337 7.28 11.56 8.22
CA TYR A 337 8.72 11.77 8.17
C TYR A 337 9.48 10.43 8.18
N LYS A 338 9.07 9.48 9.03
CA LYS A 338 9.70 8.14 9.11
C LYS A 338 9.47 7.32 7.85
N VAL A 339 8.24 7.27 7.35
CA VAL A 339 7.90 6.61 6.08
C VAL A 339 8.75 7.16 4.94
N ALA A 340 9.03 8.46 4.95
CA ALA A 340 9.93 9.04 3.97
C ALA A 340 11.39 8.55 4.19
N ASP A 341 11.88 8.47 5.43
CA ASP A 341 13.28 8.15 5.76
C ASP A 341 13.64 6.65 5.63
N GLU A 342 12.66 5.75 5.80
CA GLU A 342 12.83 4.28 5.77
C GLU A 342 12.27 3.70 4.46
N GLU A 343 13.14 3.35 3.50
CA GLU A 343 12.74 2.95 2.13
C GLU A 343 12.26 1.48 2.00
N ASP A 344 12.42 0.65 3.03
CA ASP A 344 12.24 -0.81 2.92
C ASP A 344 10.89 -1.33 3.48
N LEU A 345 10.14 -0.51 4.23
CA LEU A 345 8.88 -0.90 4.87
C LEU A 345 7.68 -0.23 4.21
N THR A 346 6.55 -0.93 4.13
CA THR A 346 5.28 -0.27 3.80
C THR A 346 4.90 0.74 4.89
N PRO A 347 4.10 1.77 4.58
CA PRO A 347 3.62 2.69 5.61
C PRO A 347 2.83 1.99 6.73
N VAL A 348 2.19 0.85 6.46
CA VAL A 348 1.48 0.06 7.48
C VAL A 348 2.47 -0.63 8.42
N GLU A 349 3.51 -1.27 7.89
CA GLU A 349 4.58 -1.90 8.70
C GLU A 349 5.33 -0.86 9.55
N GLN A 350 5.65 0.29 8.95
CA GLN A 350 6.30 1.39 9.67
C GLN A 350 5.48 1.82 10.88
N MET A 351 4.17 1.99 10.67
CA MET A 351 3.25 2.37 11.75
C MET A 351 3.13 1.25 12.76
N TYR A 352 3.02 -0.01 12.36
CA TYR A 352 2.94 -1.13 13.30
C TYR A 352 4.15 -1.20 14.24
N SER A 353 5.36 -1.08 13.69
CA SER A 353 6.60 -1.07 14.48
C SER A 353 6.61 0.03 15.54
N ASP A 354 5.99 1.18 15.23
CA ASP A 354 5.82 2.30 16.14
C ASP A 354 4.62 2.13 17.11
N TYR A 355 3.55 1.47 16.66
CA TYR A 355 2.29 1.25 17.36
C TYR A 355 2.20 -0.18 17.94
N ASN A 356 3.23 -0.62 18.66
CA ASN A 356 3.21 -1.92 19.32
C ASN A 356 2.04 -1.99 20.33
N PRO A 357 1.00 -2.83 20.10
CA PRO A 357 -0.23 -2.83 20.91
C PRO A 357 -0.01 -3.26 22.37
N GLN A 358 1.14 -3.86 22.69
CA GLN A 358 1.47 -4.31 24.05
C GLN A 358 1.95 -3.16 24.95
N GLU A 359 2.32 -2.00 24.39
CA GLU A 359 2.93 -0.89 25.13
C GLU A 359 2.01 0.33 25.29
N TRP A 360 0.87 0.40 24.58
CA TRP A 360 -0.03 1.55 24.57
C TRP A 360 -1.45 1.23 25.07
N ASP A 361 -1.81 1.75 26.25
CA ASP A 361 -3.20 1.88 26.77
C ASP A 361 -3.86 3.17 26.19
N ASP A 362 -3.64 3.46 24.91
CA ASP A 362 -3.98 4.76 24.30
C ASP A 362 -5.24 4.67 23.40
N PRO A 363 -6.34 5.36 23.74
CA PRO A 363 -7.53 5.44 22.88
C PRO A 363 -7.29 6.10 21.51
N ASP A 364 -6.12 6.72 21.27
CA ASP A 364 -5.77 7.29 19.96
C ASP A 364 -5.34 6.23 18.92
N GLY A 365 -4.96 5.02 19.33
CA GLY A 365 -4.64 3.91 18.41
C GLY A 365 -5.84 3.46 17.57
N ASP A 366 -7.05 3.48 18.14
CA ASP A 366 -8.30 3.15 17.45
C ASP A 366 -8.66 4.19 16.37
N ARG A 367 -8.13 5.42 16.51
CA ARG A 367 -8.36 6.52 15.57
C ARG A 367 -7.39 6.46 14.39
N LEU A 368 -6.26 5.77 14.48
CA LEU A 368 -5.34 5.65 13.34
C LEU A 368 -5.97 4.79 12.24
N GLN A 369 -6.14 5.40 11.08
CA GLN A 369 -6.72 4.80 9.87
C GLN A 369 -5.79 5.07 8.68
N PHE A 370 -6.02 4.37 7.59
CA PHE A 370 -5.34 4.54 6.33
C PHE A 370 -6.38 4.73 5.23
N TYR A 371 -6.15 5.71 4.35
CA TYR A 371 -6.75 5.66 3.03
C TYR A 371 -5.90 4.73 2.16
N VAL A 372 -6.49 3.64 1.69
CA VAL A 372 -5.83 2.66 0.82
C VAL A 372 -6.36 2.82 -0.59
N ALA A 373 -5.48 2.92 -1.58
CA ALA A 373 -5.88 2.92 -2.98
C ALA A 373 -4.88 2.18 -3.86
N ALA A 374 -5.36 1.28 -4.71
CA ALA A 374 -4.54 0.56 -5.68
C ALA A 374 -4.67 1.20 -7.06
N VAL A 375 -3.53 1.63 -7.63
CA VAL A 375 -3.48 2.41 -8.87
C VAL A 375 -2.41 1.88 -9.82
N LEU A 376 -2.82 1.51 -11.04
CA LEU A 376 -1.90 1.20 -12.13
C LEU A 376 -1.51 2.46 -12.88
N GLN A 377 -0.22 2.75 -12.97
CA GLN A 377 0.32 3.86 -13.73
C GLN A 377 0.87 3.40 -15.08
N HIS A 378 0.30 3.90 -16.17
CA HIS A 378 0.80 3.64 -17.53
C HIS A 378 1.85 4.68 -17.97
N GLN A 379 2.65 4.34 -18.99
CA GLN A 379 3.75 5.17 -19.54
C GLN A 379 3.36 6.56 -20.10
N THR A 380 2.09 7.00 -20.02
CA THR A 380 1.63 8.30 -20.57
C THR A 380 0.82 9.19 -19.60
N LYS A 381 1.08 9.11 -18.28
CA LYS A 381 0.27 9.77 -17.23
C LYS A 381 -1.21 9.37 -17.32
N ARG A 382 -1.46 8.11 -17.67
CA ARG A 382 -2.79 7.49 -17.59
C ARG A 382 -2.78 6.55 -16.40
N TYR A 383 -3.85 6.57 -15.64
CA TYR A 383 -3.97 5.85 -14.39
C TYR A 383 -5.29 5.09 -14.42
N ASP A 384 -5.24 3.83 -14.00
CA ASP A 384 -6.42 3.03 -13.70
C ASP A 384 -6.45 2.81 -12.19
N VAL A 385 -7.57 3.19 -11.55
CA VAL A 385 -7.76 2.99 -10.12
C VAL A 385 -8.63 1.76 -9.93
N PHE A 386 -8.11 0.75 -9.26
CA PHE A 386 -8.78 -0.56 -9.13
C PHE A 386 -9.66 -0.66 -7.88
N GLY A 387 -9.41 0.18 -6.89
CA GLY A 387 -10.23 0.31 -5.70
C GLY A 387 -9.61 1.28 -4.71
N ASP A 388 -10.44 1.92 -3.90
CA ASP A 388 -10.04 2.75 -2.78
C ASP A 388 -10.96 2.54 -1.58
N GLU A 389 -10.40 2.67 -0.38
CA GLU A 389 -11.12 2.57 0.87
C GLU A 389 -10.56 3.55 1.90
N MET A 390 -11.44 4.27 2.61
CA MET A 390 -11.03 5.30 3.57
C MET A 390 -10.79 4.77 4.97
N ASN A 391 -11.41 3.67 5.35
CA ASN A 391 -11.46 3.17 6.72
C ASN A 391 -10.57 1.94 6.94
N ALA A 392 -9.44 1.85 6.23
CA ALA A 392 -8.47 0.81 6.51
C ALA A 392 -7.84 1.05 7.89
N SER A 393 -7.72 -0.01 8.69
CA SER A 393 -7.21 0.07 10.06
C SER A 393 -5.94 -0.76 10.20
N LEU A 394 -5.03 -0.34 11.06
CA LEU A 394 -3.88 -1.14 11.45
C LEU A 394 -4.29 -2.49 12.07
N MET A 395 -5.46 -2.55 12.71
CA MET A 395 -5.89 -3.72 13.47
C MET A 395 -6.28 -4.91 12.58
N HIS A 396 -6.89 -4.67 11.42
CA HIS A 396 -7.32 -5.75 10.52
C HIS A 396 -6.18 -6.64 10.02
N PRO A 397 -5.08 -6.11 9.45
CA PRO A 397 -3.97 -6.95 9.01
C PRO A 397 -3.22 -7.59 10.18
N VAL A 398 -3.21 -6.96 11.37
CA VAL A 398 -2.63 -7.55 12.60
C VAL A 398 -3.46 -8.71 13.12
N GLU A 399 -4.79 -8.59 13.12
CA GLU A 399 -5.72 -9.66 13.48
C GLU A 399 -5.55 -10.83 12.51
N LEU A 400 -5.53 -10.57 11.20
CA LEU A 400 -5.28 -11.62 10.20
C LEU A 400 -3.92 -12.31 10.40
N ALA A 401 -2.86 -11.55 10.66
CA ALA A 401 -1.53 -12.12 10.94
C ALA A 401 -1.55 -13.02 12.19
N ARG A 402 -2.23 -12.58 13.27
CA ARG A 402 -2.38 -13.36 14.50
C ARG A 402 -3.18 -14.64 14.28
N GLU A 403 -4.32 -14.56 13.59
CA GLU A 403 -5.14 -15.72 13.27
C GLU A 403 -4.36 -16.72 12.41
N HIS A 404 -3.61 -16.24 11.42
CA HIS A 404 -2.76 -17.10 10.60
C HIS A 404 -1.68 -17.82 11.43
N CYS A 405 -0.96 -17.09 12.29
CA CYS A 405 0.01 -17.71 13.20
C CYS A 405 -0.65 -18.68 14.18
N ALA A 406 -1.86 -18.38 14.68
CA ALA A 406 -2.61 -19.28 15.57
C ALA A 406 -2.98 -20.61 14.87
N ILE A 407 -3.38 -20.55 13.59
CA ILE A 407 -3.60 -21.75 12.78
C ILE A 407 -2.31 -22.55 12.61
N LEU A 408 -1.19 -21.89 12.31
CA LEU A 408 0.11 -22.57 12.17
C LEU A 408 0.63 -23.19 13.47
N SER A 409 0.26 -22.64 14.63
CA SER A 409 0.57 -23.21 15.96
C SER A 409 -0.41 -24.31 16.41
N SER A 410 -1.40 -24.66 15.58
CA SER A 410 -2.35 -25.74 15.90
C SER A 410 -1.80 -27.12 15.56
N TRP A 411 -2.45 -28.17 16.06
CA TRP A 411 -2.09 -29.56 15.79
C TRP A 411 -2.08 -29.91 14.29
N ALA A 412 -2.77 -29.13 13.46
CA ALA A 412 -2.81 -29.32 12.02
C ALA A 412 -1.44 -29.03 11.36
N PHE A 413 -0.59 -28.18 11.95
CA PHE A 413 0.67 -27.72 11.36
C PHE A 413 1.89 -27.89 12.29
N ASP A 414 1.70 -27.80 13.60
CA ASP A 414 2.77 -27.85 14.61
C ASP A 414 2.84 -29.21 15.30
N ASP A 415 4.01 -29.85 15.27
CA ASP A 415 4.26 -31.15 15.89
C ASP A 415 4.50 -31.08 17.40
N THR A 416 4.66 -29.87 17.94
CA THR A 416 4.78 -29.58 19.38
C THR A 416 3.45 -29.25 20.05
N ALA A 417 2.39 -29.05 19.27
CA ALA A 417 1.03 -28.83 19.76
C ALA A 417 0.40 -30.11 20.38
N ASP A 418 -0.77 -29.97 20.99
CA ASP A 418 -1.54 -31.11 21.51
C ASP A 418 -2.13 -31.95 20.36
N LEU A 419 -1.31 -32.83 19.79
CA LEU A 419 -1.69 -33.70 18.68
C LEU A 419 -2.80 -34.69 19.06
N PRO A 420 -3.68 -35.08 18.12
CA PRO A 420 -4.71 -36.12 18.35
C PRO A 420 -4.12 -37.45 18.83
N ASN A 421 -2.86 -37.71 18.49
CA ASN A 421 -2.06 -38.80 19.02
C ASN A 421 -0.57 -38.41 19.01
N PRO A 422 0.23 -38.70 20.07
CA PRO A 422 1.63 -38.30 20.11
C PRO A 422 2.52 -38.94 19.05
N ASP A 423 2.08 -40.05 18.44
CA ASP A 423 2.86 -40.79 17.43
C ASP A 423 2.48 -40.43 15.98
N VAL A 424 1.56 -39.48 15.77
CA VAL A 424 1.22 -38.99 14.43
C VAL A 424 1.83 -37.62 14.18
N ARG A 425 2.26 -37.36 12.95
CA ARG A 425 2.68 -36.01 12.54
C ARG A 425 1.46 -35.06 12.39
N PRO A 426 1.69 -33.74 12.32
CA PRO A 426 0.66 -32.76 11.96
C PRO A 426 -0.12 -33.12 10.69
N ALA A 427 -1.31 -32.56 10.52
CA ALA A 427 -2.16 -32.80 9.35
C ALA A 427 -1.48 -32.39 8.03
N LEU A 428 -0.78 -31.25 8.04
CA LEU A 428 -0.20 -30.61 6.87
C LEU A 428 1.31 -30.37 7.06
N PRO A 429 2.09 -30.35 5.98
CA PRO A 429 3.53 -30.12 6.07
C PRO A 429 3.85 -28.64 6.33
N VAL A 430 4.98 -28.41 6.98
CA VAL A 430 5.58 -27.08 7.18
C VAL A 430 7.07 -27.12 6.86
N HIS A 431 7.63 -26.01 6.39
CA HIS A 431 9.07 -25.90 6.11
C HIS A 431 9.55 -24.45 6.27
N GLU A 432 10.73 -24.24 6.86
CA GLU A 432 11.24 -22.92 7.26
C GLU A 432 11.50 -21.97 6.07
N GLU A 433 11.76 -22.50 4.88
CA GLU A 433 11.99 -21.70 3.66
C GLU A 433 10.70 -21.06 3.11
N TRP A 434 9.53 -21.52 3.54
CA TRP A 434 8.23 -21.03 3.08
C TRP A 434 7.70 -20.02 4.09
N SER A 435 7.75 -18.73 3.74
CA SER A 435 7.48 -17.63 4.67
C SER A 435 6.07 -17.63 5.27
N LEU A 436 5.06 -18.13 4.52
CA LEU A 436 3.68 -18.27 4.99
C LEU A 436 3.47 -19.50 5.89
N LEU A 437 4.49 -20.32 6.15
CA LEU A 437 4.43 -21.47 7.06
C LEU A 437 5.26 -21.23 8.33
N ARG A 438 5.54 -19.96 8.65
CA ARG A 438 6.30 -19.52 9.83
C ARG A 438 5.39 -18.82 10.85
N THR A 439 5.62 -19.11 12.13
CA THR A 439 4.89 -18.52 13.27
C THR A 439 5.57 -17.22 13.74
N ASP A 440 5.53 -16.19 12.88
CA ASP A 440 6.03 -14.85 13.23
C ASP A 440 5.05 -13.76 12.75
N VAL A 441 4.39 -13.09 13.71
CA VAL A 441 3.32 -12.11 13.44
C VAL A 441 3.87 -10.88 12.72
N GLU A 442 5.08 -10.42 13.05
CA GLU A 442 5.66 -9.21 12.45
C GLU A 442 6.01 -9.47 10.97
N THR A 443 6.70 -10.58 10.68
CA THR A 443 6.94 -11.01 9.29
C THR A 443 5.62 -11.21 8.54
N MET A 444 4.63 -11.86 9.15
CA MET A 444 3.34 -12.13 8.51
C MET A 444 2.59 -10.84 8.17
N LEU A 445 2.62 -9.85 9.08
CA LEU A 445 2.05 -8.53 8.82
C LEU A 445 2.69 -7.88 7.61
N GLY A 446 4.02 -7.94 7.50
CA GLY A 446 4.74 -7.40 6.34
C GLY A 446 4.37 -8.07 5.03
N LEU A 447 4.20 -9.39 5.04
CA LEU A 447 3.71 -10.14 3.87
C LEU A 447 2.29 -9.73 3.46
N ILE A 448 1.41 -9.49 4.43
CA ILE A 448 0.02 -9.05 4.19
C ILE A 448 0.03 -7.62 3.64
N ALA A 449 0.65 -6.68 4.35
CA ALA A 449 0.69 -5.28 3.98
C ALA A 449 1.39 -5.05 2.63
N GLY A 450 2.46 -5.80 2.36
CA GLY A 450 3.21 -5.74 1.10
C GLY A 450 2.60 -6.55 -0.05
N GLY A 451 1.49 -7.26 0.14
CA GLY A 451 0.79 -8.01 -0.91
C GLY A 451 1.38 -9.39 -1.25
N THR A 452 2.60 -9.71 -0.80
CA THR A 452 3.26 -11.01 -1.01
C THR A 452 2.42 -12.19 -0.51
N TYR A 453 1.63 -11.97 0.55
CA TYR A 453 0.71 -12.97 1.12
C TYR A 453 -0.28 -13.52 0.09
N PHE A 454 -0.79 -12.66 -0.80
CA PHE A 454 -1.72 -13.04 -1.87
C PHE A 454 -0.97 -13.53 -3.11
N GLN A 455 0.13 -12.86 -3.46
CA GLN A 455 0.96 -13.26 -4.60
C GLN A 455 1.48 -14.71 -4.48
N SER A 456 1.77 -15.16 -3.26
CA SER A 456 2.33 -16.49 -3.02
C SER A 456 1.32 -17.64 -3.16
N THR A 457 0.01 -17.34 -3.13
CA THR A 457 -1.06 -18.34 -2.96
C THR A 457 -2.12 -18.30 -4.05
N PHE A 458 -2.34 -17.15 -4.70
CA PHE A 458 -3.28 -16.98 -5.82
C PHE A 458 -2.57 -17.22 -7.15
N ALA A 459 -3.35 -17.37 -8.23
CA ALA A 459 -2.81 -17.64 -9.55
C ALA A 459 -1.97 -16.46 -10.06
N THR A 460 -0.97 -16.76 -10.89
CA THR A 460 -0.21 -15.72 -11.57
C THR A 460 -0.93 -15.28 -12.84
N PRO A 461 -1.14 -13.97 -13.08
CA PRO A 461 -1.67 -13.49 -14.34
C PRO A 461 -0.77 -13.93 -15.50
N ASP A 462 -1.38 -14.23 -16.65
CA ASP A 462 -0.64 -14.47 -17.89
C ASP A 462 0.11 -13.19 -18.30
N ASP A 463 1.30 -13.34 -18.92
CA ASP A 463 2.14 -12.21 -19.39
C ASP A 463 1.41 -11.20 -20.31
N ASP A 464 0.30 -11.62 -20.94
CA ASP A 464 -0.53 -10.81 -21.84
C ASP A 464 -1.70 -10.10 -21.10
N ASP A 465 -1.99 -10.47 -19.85
CA ASP A 465 -3.05 -9.90 -19.04
C ASP A 465 -2.52 -8.72 -18.21
N THR A 466 -3.00 -7.52 -18.53
CA THR A 466 -2.74 -6.36 -17.68
C THR A 466 -3.58 -6.45 -16.41
N VAL A 467 -2.98 -6.12 -15.25
CA VAL A 467 -3.71 -5.91 -13.99
C VAL A 467 -5.00 -5.13 -14.24
N SER A 468 -6.09 -5.60 -13.67
CA SER A 468 -7.43 -5.03 -13.86
C SER A 468 -8.13 -4.83 -12.51
N ALA A 469 -9.26 -4.12 -12.53
CA ALA A 469 -10.09 -3.95 -11.34
C ALA A 469 -10.65 -5.29 -10.79
N ASP A 470 -10.67 -6.34 -11.61
CA ASP A 470 -11.17 -7.67 -11.25
C ASP A 470 -10.07 -8.60 -10.68
N ASP A 471 -8.85 -8.08 -10.48
CA ASP A 471 -7.74 -8.82 -9.88
C ASP A 471 -8.02 -9.12 -8.39
N LEU A 472 -8.22 -10.39 -8.06
CA LEU A 472 -8.58 -10.81 -6.71
C LEU A 472 -7.46 -10.53 -5.71
N ARG A 473 -6.18 -10.51 -6.13
CA ARG A 473 -5.04 -10.23 -5.23
C ARG A 473 -5.14 -8.82 -4.66
N ILE A 474 -5.50 -7.86 -5.52
CA ILE A 474 -5.69 -6.46 -5.10
C ILE A 474 -6.94 -6.34 -4.22
N GLN A 475 -8.04 -6.97 -4.60
CA GLN A 475 -9.27 -6.94 -3.80
C GLN A 475 -9.06 -7.56 -2.41
N ALA A 476 -8.34 -8.67 -2.33
CA ALA A 476 -8.00 -9.35 -1.08
C ALA A 476 -7.05 -8.51 -0.22
N LEU A 477 -6.06 -7.84 -0.83
CA LEU A 477 -5.19 -6.88 -0.14
C LEU A 477 -6.02 -5.76 0.50
N VAL A 478 -6.85 -5.07 -0.29
CA VAL A 478 -7.71 -3.99 0.22
C VAL A 478 -8.66 -4.50 1.30
N ALA A 479 -9.29 -5.66 1.12
CA ALA A 479 -10.16 -6.27 2.12
C ALA A 479 -9.44 -6.58 3.43
N SER A 480 -8.23 -7.15 3.37
CA SER A 480 -7.43 -7.46 4.56
C SER A 480 -6.99 -6.22 5.36
N LEU A 481 -6.82 -5.08 4.68
CA LEU A 481 -6.46 -3.80 5.30
C LEU A 481 -7.69 -3.08 5.87
N SER A 482 -8.86 -3.30 5.30
CA SER A 482 -10.12 -2.59 5.64
C SER A 482 -11.13 -3.40 6.45
N GLY A 483 -10.87 -4.69 6.70
CA GLY A 483 -11.88 -5.58 7.27
C GLY A 483 -13.03 -5.87 6.31
N GLY A 484 -12.80 -5.69 5.01
CA GLY A 484 -13.74 -6.02 3.94
C GLY A 484 -13.92 -7.53 3.77
N SER A 485 -14.84 -7.92 2.89
CA SER A 485 -15.13 -9.33 2.61
C SER A 485 -14.60 -9.77 1.25
N ILE A 486 -14.08 -11.00 1.18
CA ILE A 486 -13.55 -11.68 0.01
C ILE A 486 -14.49 -12.85 -0.33
N PRO A 487 -15.02 -12.95 -1.56
CA PRO A 487 -15.84 -14.08 -1.97
C PRO A 487 -15.06 -15.39 -1.93
N VAL A 488 -15.50 -16.34 -1.10
CA VAL A 488 -14.78 -17.61 -0.89
C VAL A 488 -14.68 -18.44 -2.16
N GLU A 489 -15.69 -18.38 -3.03
CA GLU A 489 -15.70 -19.09 -4.31
C GLU A 489 -14.57 -18.61 -5.23
N ARG A 490 -14.30 -17.29 -5.25
CA ARG A 490 -13.20 -16.70 -6.02
C ARG A 490 -11.83 -17.07 -5.42
N VAL A 491 -11.71 -17.15 -4.09
CA VAL A 491 -10.47 -17.59 -3.44
C VAL A 491 -10.15 -19.04 -3.82
N LEU A 492 -11.15 -19.91 -3.82
CA LEU A 492 -10.98 -21.33 -4.19
C LEU A 492 -10.67 -21.51 -5.68
N GLU A 493 -11.18 -20.64 -6.55
CA GLU A 493 -10.80 -20.56 -7.96
C GLU A 493 -9.31 -20.24 -8.12
N GLU A 494 -8.84 -19.13 -7.55
CA GLU A 494 -7.43 -18.72 -7.57
C GLU A 494 -6.50 -19.79 -6.98
N TYR A 495 -6.92 -20.44 -5.90
CA TYR A 495 -6.13 -21.52 -5.31
C TYR A 495 -6.02 -22.74 -6.21
N ALA A 496 -7.13 -23.17 -6.82
CA ALA A 496 -7.13 -24.33 -7.69
C ALA A 496 -6.29 -24.08 -8.94
N ASP A 497 -6.36 -22.88 -9.52
CA ASP A 497 -5.58 -22.49 -10.69
C ASP A 497 -4.08 -22.41 -10.35
N ARG A 498 -3.72 -21.78 -9.23
CA ARG A 498 -2.34 -21.76 -8.73
C ARG A 498 -1.77 -23.16 -8.53
N LEU A 499 -2.55 -24.08 -7.95
CA LEU A 499 -2.12 -25.46 -7.77
C LEU A 499 -1.96 -26.22 -9.09
N ILE A 500 -2.74 -25.88 -10.12
CA ILE A 500 -2.61 -26.47 -11.46
C ILE A 500 -1.35 -25.96 -12.15
N GLU A 501 -1.04 -24.67 -12.05
CA GLU A 501 0.21 -24.07 -12.57
C GLU A 501 1.43 -24.80 -12.00
N GLU A 502 1.52 -24.87 -10.67
CA GLU A 502 2.64 -25.50 -9.96
C GLU A 502 2.73 -27.01 -10.20
N SER A 503 1.60 -27.67 -10.49
CA SER A 503 1.59 -29.11 -10.84
C SER A 503 2.03 -29.39 -12.28
N ASP A 504 1.91 -28.41 -13.18
CA ASP A 504 2.27 -28.53 -14.60
C ASP A 504 3.78 -28.20 -14.82
N GLU A 505 4.50 -27.69 -13.81
CA GLU A 505 5.96 -27.51 -13.85
C GLU A 505 6.69 -28.87 -13.77
N ASP A 506 7.29 -29.27 -14.89
CA ASP A 506 7.74 -30.65 -15.22
C ASP A 506 8.70 -31.34 -14.21
N ASP A 507 9.21 -30.67 -13.16
CA ASP A 507 10.29 -31.16 -12.29
C ASP A 507 10.01 -31.16 -10.76
N GLU A 508 8.87 -30.65 -10.24
CA GLU A 508 8.70 -30.40 -8.79
C GLU A 508 7.78 -31.35 -7.99
N GLY A 509 7.06 -32.26 -8.66
CA GLY A 509 6.14 -33.20 -7.99
C GLY A 509 4.86 -32.52 -7.47
N PHE A 510 4.12 -33.16 -6.55
CA PHE A 510 2.86 -32.59 -6.06
C PHE A 510 3.10 -31.36 -5.16
N PRO A 511 2.41 -30.22 -5.38
CA PRO A 511 2.68 -28.93 -4.71
C PRO A 511 2.15 -28.85 -3.26
N SER A 512 2.60 -29.77 -2.39
CA SER A 512 2.09 -29.93 -1.02
C SER A 512 2.28 -28.69 -0.12
N MET A 513 3.36 -27.93 -0.30
CA MET A 513 3.62 -26.71 0.47
C MET A 513 2.65 -25.58 0.08
N PHE A 514 2.31 -25.43 -1.21
CA PHE A 514 1.28 -24.49 -1.66
C PHE A 514 -0.08 -24.83 -1.07
N VAL A 515 -0.48 -26.11 -1.07
CA VAL A 515 -1.73 -26.56 -0.44
C VAL A 515 -1.74 -26.21 1.05
N ALA A 516 -0.62 -26.41 1.76
CA ALA A 516 -0.50 -26.06 3.18
C ALA A 516 -0.65 -24.54 3.42
N MET A 517 0.03 -23.71 2.62
CA MET A 517 -0.07 -22.25 2.71
C MET A 517 -1.50 -21.76 2.44
N GLN A 518 -2.12 -22.27 1.37
CA GLN A 518 -3.50 -21.92 1.00
C GLN A 518 -4.50 -22.35 2.07
N HIS A 519 -4.34 -23.53 2.68
CA HIS A 519 -5.22 -23.98 3.76
C HIS A 519 -5.05 -23.14 5.03
N ALA A 520 -3.82 -22.82 5.41
CA ALA A 520 -3.54 -21.92 6.54
C ALA A 520 -4.15 -20.54 6.29
N GLN A 521 -4.00 -19.99 5.08
CA GLN A 521 -4.56 -18.71 4.68
C GLN A 521 -6.10 -18.74 4.66
N LEU A 522 -6.75 -19.77 4.10
CA LEU A 522 -8.20 -19.90 4.09
C LEU A 522 -8.78 -19.95 5.51
N CYS A 523 -8.16 -20.73 6.39
CA CYS A 523 -8.56 -20.81 7.80
C CYS A 523 -8.39 -19.46 8.51
N ALA A 524 -7.30 -18.74 8.22
CA ALA A 524 -7.06 -17.41 8.78
C ALA A 524 -8.08 -16.37 8.29
N PHE A 525 -8.43 -16.38 7.00
CA PHE A 525 -9.49 -15.51 6.47
C PHE A 525 -10.84 -15.79 7.12
N ALA A 526 -11.19 -17.06 7.32
CA ALA A 526 -12.43 -17.43 8.02
C ALA A 526 -12.41 -16.96 9.49
N ALA A 527 -11.31 -17.18 10.20
CA ALA A 527 -11.13 -16.76 11.60
C ALA A 527 -11.18 -15.23 11.77
N ALA A 528 -10.59 -14.49 10.84
CA ALA A 528 -10.63 -13.02 10.80
C ALA A 528 -11.97 -12.46 10.27
N GLY A 529 -12.92 -13.31 9.86
CA GLY A 529 -14.22 -12.89 9.35
C GLY A 529 -14.18 -12.20 7.97
N LEU A 530 -13.12 -12.44 7.18
CA LEU A 530 -12.91 -11.83 5.87
C LEU A 530 -13.60 -12.59 4.74
N LEU A 531 -14.19 -13.77 4.97
CA LEU A 531 -14.85 -14.55 3.91
C LEU A 531 -16.36 -14.28 3.82
N THR A 532 -16.88 -14.22 2.60
CA THR A 532 -18.32 -14.20 2.30
C THR A 532 -18.66 -15.26 1.26
N GLY A 533 -19.87 -15.82 1.33
CA GLY A 533 -20.36 -16.86 0.43
C GLY A 533 -21.78 -17.32 0.80
N GLU A 534 -22.46 -18.04 -0.09
CA GLU A 534 -23.79 -18.58 0.21
C GLU A 534 -23.71 -19.77 1.19
N ASP A 535 -22.62 -20.52 1.14
CA ASP A 535 -22.40 -21.68 2.00
C ASP A 535 -21.62 -21.30 3.26
N GLU A 536 -22.33 -21.19 4.38
CA GLU A 536 -21.73 -20.86 5.69
C GLU A 536 -20.61 -21.81 6.13
N SER A 537 -20.55 -23.05 5.62
CA SER A 537 -19.49 -23.98 6.00
C SER A 537 -18.14 -23.65 5.37
N LEU A 538 -18.12 -22.83 4.31
CA LEU A 538 -16.90 -22.31 3.69
C LEU A 538 -16.38 -21.04 4.36
N THR A 539 -17.22 -20.33 5.12
CA THR A 539 -16.86 -19.07 5.80
C THR A 539 -16.65 -19.26 7.31
N LYS A 540 -16.92 -20.45 7.85
CA LYS A 540 -16.74 -20.77 9.27
C LYS A 540 -15.27 -21.10 9.60
N PRO A 541 -14.71 -20.55 10.69
CA PRO A 541 -13.36 -20.88 11.13
C PRO A 541 -13.20 -22.38 11.41
N ALA A 542 -12.00 -22.90 11.15
CA ALA A 542 -11.62 -24.25 11.59
C ALA A 542 -11.40 -24.28 13.11
N GLU A 543 -11.67 -25.42 13.76
CA GLU A 543 -11.63 -25.55 15.22
C GLU A 543 -10.34 -26.21 15.76
N TYR A 544 -9.23 -26.18 15.01
CA TYR A 544 -7.99 -26.86 15.37
C TYR A 544 -7.36 -26.43 16.72
N ALA A 545 -7.70 -25.25 17.24
CA ALA A 545 -7.17 -24.73 18.50
C ALA A 545 -7.85 -25.33 19.75
N THR A 546 -9.01 -25.97 19.60
CA THR A 546 -9.77 -26.51 20.73
C THR A 546 -9.70 -28.02 20.68
N SER A 547 -8.82 -28.63 21.49
CA SER A 547 -8.86 -30.07 21.71
C SER A 547 -10.15 -30.44 22.46
N GLN A 548 -11.28 -30.52 21.76
CA GLN A 548 -12.54 -31.03 22.29
C GLN A 548 -12.47 -32.57 22.40
N MET A 549 -11.58 -33.09 23.25
CA MET A 549 -11.72 -34.47 23.70
C MET A 549 -12.78 -34.54 24.81
N GLN A 550 -14.05 -34.55 24.41
CA GLN A 550 -15.09 -35.30 25.12
C GLN A 550 -15.63 -36.40 24.21
N LEU A 551 -14.79 -37.38 23.86
CA LEU A 551 -15.30 -38.64 23.32
C LEU A 551 -15.84 -39.50 24.47
N ASP A 552 -17.15 -39.38 24.66
CA ASP A 552 -18.02 -40.31 25.39
C ASP A 552 -18.18 -41.65 24.62
N THR A 553 -17.11 -42.12 23.95
CA THR A 553 -17.07 -43.44 23.34
C THR A 553 -16.41 -44.37 24.32
N THR A 554 -17.20 -45.31 24.83
CA THR A 554 -16.73 -46.47 25.58
C THR A 554 -15.94 -47.42 24.67
N GLN A 555 -14.82 -46.96 24.08
CA GLN A 555 -13.76 -47.85 23.62
C GLN A 555 -12.87 -48.16 24.82
N ARG A 556 -12.89 -49.43 25.24
CA ARG A 556 -12.07 -49.98 26.30
C ARG A 556 -10.64 -49.45 26.17
N ALA A 557 -10.18 -48.72 27.18
CA ALA A 557 -8.77 -48.36 27.35
C ALA A 557 -7.90 -49.62 27.11
N ARG A 558 -7.17 -49.63 25.99
CA ARG A 558 -6.15 -50.63 25.69
C ARG A 558 -4.80 -50.05 26.08
N THR A 559 -4.05 -50.82 26.86
CA THR A 559 -2.79 -50.42 27.50
C THR A 559 -1.58 -50.39 26.56
N ASP A 560 -1.79 -50.42 25.22
CA ASP A 560 -0.74 -50.53 24.20
C ASP A 560 -0.77 -49.42 23.13
N GLY A 561 -1.56 -48.36 23.30
CA GLY A 561 -1.56 -47.21 22.39
C GLY A 561 -2.28 -47.40 21.04
N GLY A 562 -2.90 -48.57 20.78
CA GLY A 562 -3.66 -48.82 19.55
C GLY A 562 -2.80 -49.10 18.31
N SER A 563 -3.38 -49.73 17.28
CA SER A 563 -2.67 -49.99 16.02
C SER A 563 -2.42 -48.70 15.23
N LYS A 564 -1.40 -48.68 14.36
CA LYS A 564 -1.08 -47.54 13.47
C LYS A 564 -2.33 -47.00 12.73
N ALA A 565 -3.18 -47.90 12.24
CA ALA A 565 -4.45 -47.57 11.60
C ALA A 565 -5.45 -46.85 12.52
N VAL A 566 -5.53 -47.22 13.81
CA VAL A 566 -6.42 -46.56 14.78
C VAL A 566 -5.95 -45.13 15.04
N LYS A 567 -4.63 -44.90 15.15
CA LYS A 567 -4.07 -43.57 15.37
C LYS A 567 -4.33 -42.64 14.17
N ARG A 568 -4.11 -43.14 12.94
CA ARG A 568 -4.46 -42.40 11.71
C ARG A 568 -5.96 -42.14 11.58
N ALA A 569 -6.79 -43.10 11.98
CA ALA A 569 -8.25 -42.93 11.99
C ALA A 569 -8.69 -41.82 12.96
N GLN A 570 -8.10 -41.74 14.15
CA GLN A 570 -8.36 -40.68 15.12
C GLN A 570 -7.97 -39.30 14.58
N LYS A 571 -6.77 -39.18 14.00
CA LYS A 571 -6.30 -37.94 13.35
C LYS A 571 -7.24 -37.50 12.22
N LEU A 572 -7.63 -38.45 11.36
CA LEU A 572 -8.53 -38.18 10.24
C LEU A 572 -9.92 -37.75 10.71
N GLU A 573 -10.46 -38.41 11.73
CA GLU A 573 -11.75 -38.05 12.31
C GLU A 573 -11.73 -36.65 12.92
N GLN A 574 -10.71 -36.34 13.72
CA GLN A 574 -10.52 -34.99 14.26
C GLN A 574 -10.38 -33.94 13.15
N PHE A 575 -9.60 -34.21 12.09
CA PHE A 575 -9.46 -33.27 10.97
C PHE A 575 -10.79 -32.98 10.27
N LEU A 576 -11.60 -34.01 10.05
CA LEU A 576 -12.90 -33.89 9.39
C LEU A 576 -13.92 -33.15 10.28
N ASP A 577 -13.85 -33.33 11.59
CA ASP A 577 -14.75 -32.69 12.55
C ASP A 577 -14.35 -31.23 12.80
N ASP A 578 -13.05 -30.93 12.86
CA ASP A 578 -12.53 -29.56 13.05
C ASP A 578 -12.57 -28.69 11.78
N THR A 579 -12.90 -29.29 10.62
CA THR A 579 -12.97 -28.58 9.34
C THR A 579 -14.44 -28.50 8.88
N PRO A 580 -15.17 -27.39 9.13
CA PRO A 580 -16.59 -27.27 8.81
C PRO A 580 -16.94 -27.59 7.36
N ALA A 581 -16.05 -27.25 6.42
CA ALA A 581 -16.24 -27.55 5.00
C ALA A 581 -16.27 -29.05 4.66
N LEU A 582 -15.72 -29.90 5.53
CA LEU A 582 -15.65 -31.36 5.37
C LEU A 582 -16.67 -32.10 6.25
N ALA A 583 -17.61 -31.37 6.85
CA ALA A 583 -18.69 -31.92 7.66
C ALA A 583 -19.52 -32.97 6.88
N THR A 584 -20.25 -33.82 7.60
CA THR A 584 -21.02 -34.91 6.99
C THR A 584 -22.16 -34.44 6.08
N GLU A 585 -22.59 -33.20 6.27
CA GLU A 585 -23.58 -32.44 5.53
C GLU A 585 -23.05 -31.98 4.16
N ASN A 586 -21.72 -32.01 3.96
CA ASN A 586 -21.04 -31.61 2.74
C ASN A 586 -20.37 -32.81 2.05
N PRO A 587 -21.14 -33.83 1.60
CA PRO A 587 -20.59 -35.10 1.15
C PRO A 587 -19.74 -34.99 -0.13
N GLN A 588 -19.96 -34.00 -0.98
CA GLN A 588 -19.18 -33.80 -2.21
C GLN A 588 -17.75 -33.32 -1.89
N ARG A 589 -17.58 -32.26 -1.07
CA ARG A 589 -16.26 -31.82 -0.57
C ARG A 589 -15.56 -32.90 0.22
N ARG A 590 -16.26 -33.52 1.17
CA ARG A 590 -15.73 -34.63 1.99
C ARG A 590 -15.30 -35.81 1.12
N GLY A 591 -16.07 -36.15 0.09
CA GLY A 591 -15.75 -37.21 -0.86
C GLY A 591 -14.49 -36.90 -1.68
N GLY A 592 -14.38 -35.67 -2.20
CA GLY A 592 -13.17 -35.19 -2.90
C GLY A 592 -11.93 -35.25 -2.01
N PHE A 593 -12.02 -34.75 -0.78
CA PHE A 593 -10.96 -34.81 0.22
C PHE A 593 -10.54 -36.26 0.54
N LEU A 594 -11.48 -37.13 0.91
CA LEU A 594 -11.17 -38.52 1.26
C LEU A 594 -10.53 -39.31 0.10
N LEU A 595 -10.95 -39.02 -1.13
CA LEU A 595 -10.33 -39.59 -2.32
C LEU A 595 -8.89 -39.09 -2.47
N GLY A 596 -8.66 -37.80 -2.27
CA GLY A 596 -7.31 -37.20 -2.22
C GLY A 596 -6.43 -37.84 -1.15
N VAL A 597 -6.94 -38.02 0.07
CA VAL A 597 -6.22 -38.68 1.17
C VAL A 597 -5.74 -40.08 0.76
N LEU A 598 -6.62 -40.87 0.14
CA LEU A 598 -6.26 -42.20 -0.31
C LEU A 598 -5.22 -42.16 -1.43
N VAL A 599 -5.33 -41.23 -2.38
CA VAL A 599 -4.33 -41.03 -3.44
C VAL A 599 -2.97 -40.68 -2.83
N GLY A 600 -2.91 -39.72 -1.90
CA GLY A 600 -1.68 -39.30 -1.25
C GLY A 600 -0.99 -40.44 -0.48
N GLN A 601 -1.75 -41.19 0.32
CA GLN A 601 -1.21 -42.33 1.09
C GLN A 601 -0.67 -43.45 0.18
N VAL A 602 -1.42 -43.83 -0.86
CA VAL A 602 -0.97 -44.87 -1.80
C VAL A 602 0.20 -44.38 -2.64
N SER A 603 0.23 -43.11 -3.05
CA SER A 603 1.38 -42.52 -3.76
C SER A 603 2.65 -42.54 -2.92
N SER A 604 2.57 -42.10 -1.68
CA SER A 604 3.72 -42.14 -0.78
C SER A 604 4.20 -43.57 -0.52
N TYR A 605 3.31 -44.57 -0.42
CA TYR A 605 3.68 -45.99 -0.40
C TYR A 605 4.35 -46.47 -1.71
N GLN A 606 3.83 -46.06 -2.87
CA GLN A 606 4.42 -46.40 -4.17
C GLN A 606 5.84 -45.84 -4.33
N GLN A 607 6.10 -44.67 -3.75
CA GLN A 607 7.40 -44.03 -3.79
C GLN A 607 8.38 -44.67 -2.81
N SER A 608 7.98 -44.86 -1.53
CA SER A 608 8.86 -45.38 -0.48
C SER A 608 9.11 -46.88 -0.60
N SER A 609 8.06 -47.69 -0.74
CA SER A 609 8.15 -49.16 -0.67
C SER A 609 8.30 -49.84 -2.03
N GLU A 610 7.77 -49.24 -3.10
CA GLU A 610 7.77 -49.84 -4.45
C GLU A 610 8.73 -49.14 -5.44
N ASN A 611 9.37 -48.04 -5.01
CA ASN A 611 10.30 -47.22 -5.80
C ASN A 611 9.79 -46.92 -7.23
N ARG A 612 8.49 -46.59 -7.35
CA ARG A 612 7.87 -46.28 -8.65
C ARG A 612 8.20 -44.87 -9.10
N SER A 613 8.58 -44.74 -10.36
CA SER A 613 8.84 -43.44 -11.01
C SER A 613 7.55 -42.66 -11.35
N THR A 614 6.39 -43.31 -11.32
CA THR A 614 5.10 -42.68 -11.60
C THR A 614 4.08 -43.23 -10.62
N THR A 615 3.60 -42.38 -9.73
CA THR A 615 2.67 -42.67 -8.65
C THR A 615 1.23 -42.37 -9.05
N LEU A 616 0.26 -42.54 -8.14
CA LEU A 616 -1.14 -42.19 -8.39
C LEU A 616 -1.35 -40.69 -8.53
N VAL A 617 -0.62 -39.88 -7.77
CA VAL A 617 -0.68 -38.42 -7.84
C VAL A 617 -0.32 -37.93 -9.24
N ASP A 618 0.69 -38.53 -9.87
CA ASP A 618 1.12 -38.20 -11.24
C ASP A 618 0.08 -38.64 -12.29
N GLN A 619 -0.64 -39.72 -12.02
CA GLN A 619 -1.68 -40.26 -12.91
C GLN A 619 -3.00 -39.50 -12.80
N TYR A 620 -3.27 -38.93 -11.63
CA TYR A 620 -4.51 -38.25 -11.27
C TYR A 620 -4.20 -36.83 -10.78
N SER A 621 -3.67 -36.02 -11.69
CA SER A 621 -3.35 -34.62 -11.42
C SER A 621 -4.59 -33.81 -11.04
N ILE A 622 -4.38 -32.71 -10.33
CA ILE A 622 -5.45 -31.81 -9.84
C ILE A 622 -6.36 -31.38 -11.00
N LYS A 623 -5.78 -30.96 -12.12
CA LYS A 623 -6.49 -30.56 -13.36
C LYS A 623 -7.47 -31.61 -13.89
N SER A 624 -7.17 -32.90 -13.68
CA SER A 624 -7.97 -34.02 -14.18
C SER A 624 -9.25 -34.28 -13.39
N VAL A 625 -9.34 -33.77 -12.16
CA VAL A 625 -10.48 -33.96 -11.25
C VAL A 625 -11.62 -33.03 -11.65
N THR A 626 -12.79 -33.65 -11.89
CA THR A 626 -14.06 -32.98 -12.23
C THR A 626 -15.21 -33.84 -11.71
N GLY A 627 -16.38 -33.23 -11.44
CA GLY A 627 -17.56 -33.97 -10.96
C GLY A 627 -17.95 -35.14 -11.89
N SER A 628 -17.81 -34.97 -13.20
CA SER A 628 -18.11 -36.03 -14.18
C SER A 628 -17.14 -37.24 -14.16
N LYS A 629 -15.94 -37.09 -13.58
CA LYS A 629 -14.89 -38.11 -13.61
C LYS A 629 -14.59 -38.70 -12.23
N ILE A 630 -15.01 -38.05 -11.16
CA ILE A 630 -14.57 -38.38 -9.80
C ILE A 630 -14.96 -39.79 -9.37
N GLU A 631 -16.13 -40.30 -9.74
CA GLU A 631 -16.56 -41.66 -9.39
C GLU A 631 -15.71 -42.72 -10.08
N ARG A 632 -15.34 -42.46 -11.34
CA ARG A 632 -14.44 -43.33 -12.09
C ARG A 632 -13.04 -43.29 -11.48
N LEU A 633 -12.56 -42.10 -11.13
CA LEU A 633 -11.26 -41.92 -10.48
C LEU A 633 -11.22 -42.65 -9.13
N ALA A 634 -12.27 -42.52 -8.32
CA ALA A 634 -12.41 -43.24 -7.06
C ALA A 634 -12.41 -44.76 -7.25
N SER A 635 -13.13 -45.27 -8.25
CA SER A 635 -13.15 -46.71 -8.56
C SER A 635 -11.76 -47.21 -8.95
N ASP A 636 -11.05 -46.49 -9.82
CA ASP A 636 -9.71 -46.89 -10.25
C ASP A 636 -8.69 -46.85 -9.09
N VAL A 637 -8.78 -45.85 -8.20
CA VAL A 637 -7.91 -45.74 -7.01
C VAL A 637 -8.20 -46.85 -6.00
N LEU A 638 -9.47 -47.15 -5.74
CA LEU A 638 -9.88 -48.25 -4.86
C LEU A 638 -9.41 -49.62 -5.40
N ASP A 639 -9.56 -49.86 -6.70
CA ASP A 639 -9.09 -51.09 -7.34
C ASP A 639 -7.57 -51.24 -7.20
N LYS A 640 -6.80 -50.17 -7.42
CA LYS A 640 -5.35 -50.20 -7.22
C LYS A 640 -4.97 -50.45 -5.77
N ASN A 641 -5.65 -49.82 -4.81
CA ASN A 641 -5.43 -50.08 -3.38
C ASN A 641 -5.68 -51.56 -3.03
N VAL A 642 -6.75 -52.17 -3.56
CA VAL A 642 -7.03 -53.61 -3.38
C VAL A 642 -5.92 -54.49 -3.98
N VAL A 643 -5.35 -54.12 -5.13
CA VAL A 643 -4.22 -54.83 -5.73
C VAL A 643 -3.01 -54.80 -4.79
N TYR A 644 -2.59 -53.63 -4.30
CA TYR A 644 -1.48 -53.51 -3.37
C TYR A 644 -1.71 -54.26 -2.06
N SER A 645 -2.94 -54.22 -1.53
CA SER A 645 -3.32 -54.95 -0.33
C SER A 645 -3.11 -56.47 -0.49
N ARG A 646 -3.45 -57.01 -1.67
CA ARG A 646 -3.27 -58.43 -1.99
C ARG A 646 -1.80 -58.80 -2.22
N GLU A 647 -1.05 -57.94 -2.90
CA GLU A 647 0.39 -58.13 -3.14
C GLU A 647 1.16 -58.20 -1.80
N ASN A 648 0.78 -57.36 -0.84
CA ASN A 648 1.32 -57.34 0.52
C ASN A 648 0.69 -58.36 1.48
N ARG A 649 -0.18 -59.26 0.98
CA ARG A 649 -0.86 -60.30 1.77
C ARG A 649 -1.62 -59.78 3.00
N MET A 650 -2.15 -58.56 2.91
CA MET A 650 -2.94 -57.96 4.00
C MET A 650 -4.29 -58.67 4.13
N SER A 651 -4.77 -58.83 5.36
CA SER A 651 -6.07 -59.44 5.66
C SER A 651 -7.25 -58.49 5.41
N SER A 652 -6.99 -57.19 5.32
CA SER A 652 -7.92 -56.11 4.98
C SER A 652 -7.31 -55.22 3.89
N THR A 653 -8.10 -54.31 3.32
CA THR A 653 -7.59 -53.28 2.43
C THR A 653 -6.60 -52.38 3.19
N MET A 654 -5.52 -51.96 2.54
CA MET A 654 -4.60 -50.95 3.03
C MET A 654 -5.37 -49.63 3.21
N TYR A 655 -5.03 -48.88 4.26
CA TYR A 655 -5.72 -47.64 4.63
C TYR A 655 -7.26 -47.80 4.76
N ALA A 656 -7.70 -48.92 5.36
CA ALA A 656 -9.13 -49.21 5.57
C ALA A 656 -9.88 -48.06 6.26
N GLU A 657 -9.21 -47.32 7.14
CA GLU A 657 -9.74 -46.14 7.83
C GLU A 657 -10.23 -45.03 6.89
N VAL A 658 -9.62 -44.90 5.71
CA VAL A 658 -10.01 -43.94 4.65
C VAL A 658 -11.00 -44.58 3.69
N VAL A 659 -10.74 -45.84 3.28
CA VAL A 659 -11.58 -46.58 2.33
C VAL A 659 -13.01 -46.72 2.85
N ASP A 660 -13.19 -47.08 4.12
CA ASP A 660 -14.52 -47.27 4.71
C ASP A 660 -15.31 -45.95 4.71
N LYS A 661 -14.70 -44.84 5.15
CA LYS A 661 -15.32 -43.51 5.12
C LYS A 661 -15.61 -43.04 3.68
N LEU A 662 -14.72 -43.30 2.73
CA LEU A 662 -14.89 -42.92 1.31
C LEU A 662 -16.06 -43.69 0.67
N VAL A 663 -16.13 -45.01 0.84
CA VAL A 663 -17.20 -45.86 0.31
C VAL A 663 -18.57 -45.51 0.93
N GLU A 664 -18.60 -45.02 2.17
CA GLU A 664 -19.83 -44.49 2.79
C GLU A 664 -20.22 -43.10 2.26
N THR A 665 -19.24 -42.27 1.87
CA THR A 665 -19.45 -40.88 1.48
C THR A 665 -19.82 -40.73 0.00
N LEU A 666 -19.17 -41.47 -0.92
CA LEU A 666 -19.42 -41.36 -2.37
C LEU A 666 -20.90 -41.56 -2.75
N PRO A 667 -21.62 -42.58 -2.25
CA PRO A 667 -23.03 -42.75 -2.59
C PRO A 667 -23.95 -41.69 -1.99
N ARG A 668 -23.49 -40.92 -1.00
CA ARG A 668 -24.23 -39.74 -0.49
C ARG A 668 -24.01 -38.56 -1.42
N ALA A 669 -22.76 -38.30 -1.81
CA ALA A 669 -22.39 -37.25 -2.75
C ALA A 669 -23.13 -37.39 -4.09
N GLU A 670 -23.24 -38.60 -4.63
CA GLU A 670 -23.99 -38.87 -5.87
C GLU A 670 -25.49 -38.56 -5.71
N ARG A 671 -26.10 -38.95 -4.59
CA ARG A 671 -27.53 -38.71 -4.32
C ARG A 671 -27.85 -37.25 -4.07
N ASP A 672 -26.91 -36.52 -3.49
CA ASP A 672 -27.06 -35.15 -3.05
C ASP A 672 -26.47 -34.18 -4.08
N GLY A 673 -27.15 -34.07 -5.23
CA GLY A 673 -26.79 -33.12 -6.29
C GLY A 673 -25.92 -33.68 -7.42
N GLY A 674 -25.48 -34.94 -7.39
CA GLY A 674 -24.82 -35.58 -8.54
C GLY A 674 -23.47 -34.95 -8.94
N TRP A 675 -22.69 -34.46 -7.97
CA TRP A 675 -21.42 -33.75 -8.17
C TRP A 675 -21.53 -32.41 -8.90
N ASP A 676 -22.59 -31.65 -8.61
CA ASP A 676 -22.81 -30.27 -9.08
C ASP A 676 -22.03 -29.18 -8.29
N ILE A 677 -21.09 -29.60 -7.43
CA ILE A 677 -20.09 -28.72 -6.82
C ILE A 677 -19.24 -28.01 -7.88
N ASP A 678 -18.80 -26.80 -7.57
CA ASP A 678 -17.86 -26.09 -8.42
C ASP A 678 -16.58 -26.91 -8.64
N THR A 679 -16.04 -26.83 -9.86
CA THR A 679 -14.89 -27.65 -10.25
C THR A 679 -13.63 -27.23 -9.51
N SER A 680 -13.42 -25.93 -9.30
CA SER A 680 -12.26 -25.42 -8.56
C SER A 680 -12.36 -25.76 -7.08
N GLU A 681 -13.55 -25.64 -6.48
CA GLU A 681 -13.81 -26.11 -5.11
C GLU A 681 -13.49 -27.61 -4.95
N LEU A 682 -13.98 -28.46 -5.86
CA LEU A 682 -13.71 -29.89 -5.81
C LEU A 682 -12.21 -30.22 -5.93
N ARG A 683 -11.51 -29.51 -6.83
CA ARG A 683 -10.07 -29.67 -7.06
C ARG A 683 -9.27 -29.27 -5.83
N TYR A 684 -9.61 -28.14 -5.21
CA TYR A 684 -8.97 -27.68 -3.98
C TYR A 684 -9.08 -28.71 -2.86
N TYR A 685 -10.30 -29.19 -2.54
CA TYR A 685 -10.46 -30.18 -1.46
C TYR A 685 -9.84 -31.54 -1.78
N TYR A 686 -9.81 -31.95 -3.05
CA TYR A 686 -9.02 -33.10 -3.47
C TYR A 686 -7.52 -32.90 -3.19
N ALA A 687 -6.96 -31.75 -3.58
CA ALA A 687 -5.56 -31.41 -3.35
C ALA A 687 -5.21 -31.34 -1.85
N LEU A 688 -6.08 -30.74 -1.04
CA LEU A 688 -5.99 -30.75 0.43
C LEU A 688 -5.93 -32.19 0.97
N GLY A 689 -6.78 -33.06 0.44
CA GLY A 689 -6.75 -34.49 0.75
C GLY A 689 -5.43 -35.14 0.41
N VAL A 690 -4.90 -34.90 -0.79
CA VAL A 690 -3.60 -35.45 -1.22
C VAL A 690 -2.48 -35.01 -0.28
N ALA A 691 -2.37 -33.71 0.02
CA ALA A 691 -1.37 -33.18 0.94
C ALA A 691 -1.48 -33.80 2.34
N TYR A 692 -2.70 -33.90 2.88
CA TYR A 692 -2.95 -34.58 4.15
C TYR A 692 -2.49 -36.05 4.09
N GLY A 693 -2.87 -36.78 3.05
CA GLY A 693 -2.54 -38.19 2.86
C GLY A 693 -1.04 -38.45 2.77
N MET A 694 -0.32 -37.58 2.05
CA MET A 694 1.14 -37.62 1.94
C MET A 694 1.83 -37.34 3.28
N ASN A 695 1.20 -36.57 4.18
CA ASN A 695 1.73 -36.26 5.51
C ASN A 695 1.17 -37.16 6.64
N ASN A 696 0.43 -38.23 6.30
CA ASN A 696 -0.25 -39.11 7.27
C ASN A 696 0.54 -40.38 7.65
N TRP A 697 1.82 -40.22 7.98
CA TRP A 697 2.76 -41.30 8.34
C TRP A 697 3.05 -41.36 9.85
N ILE A 698 3.52 -42.52 10.35
CA ILE A 698 3.87 -42.75 11.76
C ILE A 698 5.36 -43.10 11.85
N SER A 699 6.10 -42.46 12.77
CA SER A 699 7.56 -42.50 12.89
C SER A 699 8.21 -43.89 12.96
N ASP A 700 7.52 -44.90 13.50
CA ASP A 700 7.98 -46.31 13.51
C ASP A 700 7.84 -47.03 12.14
N GLU A 701 7.61 -46.31 11.03
CA GLU A 701 7.61 -46.88 9.66
C GLU A 701 9.02 -46.94 9.04
N GLU A 702 10.03 -46.22 9.58
CA GLU A 702 11.43 -46.28 9.10
C GLU A 702 12.29 -47.38 9.78
N ALA A 703 11.86 -47.92 10.93
CA ALA A 703 12.70 -48.81 11.74
C ALA A 703 12.66 -50.30 11.31
N ASP A 704 11.69 -50.72 10.50
CA ASP A 704 11.51 -52.13 10.10
C ASP A 704 12.18 -52.49 8.76
N GLU A 705 12.88 -51.55 8.09
CA GLU A 705 13.59 -51.81 6.81
C GLU A 705 15.04 -52.33 6.96
N GLN A 706 15.48 -52.67 8.17
CA GLN A 706 16.72 -53.42 8.37
C GLN A 706 16.52 -54.61 9.32
N THR A 707 15.86 -55.67 8.86
CA THR A 707 16.10 -57.00 9.45
C THR A 707 16.22 -58.10 8.40
N ASP A 708 17.36 -58.79 8.52
CA ASP A 708 17.65 -60.17 8.13
C ASP A 708 17.89 -60.50 6.65
N ASP A 709 19.08 -60.13 6.16
CA ASP A 709 19.80 -60.96 5.19
C ASP A 709 21.30 -61.00 5.51
N ASP A 710 21.65 -61.61 6.65
CA ASP A 710 23.03 -62.08 6.93
C ASP A 710 23.03 -63.23 7.95
N ALA A 711 22.32 -64.31 7.63
CA ALA A 711 22.52 -65.61 8.28
C ALA A 711 23.64 -66.36 7.57
N ILE A 712 24.89 -66.14 7.99
CA ILE A 712 26.04 -66.98 7.64
C ILE A 712 25.79 -68.40 8.19
N PRO A 713 25.83 -69.46 7.37
CA PRO A 713 25.72 -70.82 7.88
C PRO A 713 27.05 -71.24 8.50
N ASP A 714 27.00 -71.61 9.78
CA ASP A 714 28.06 -72.34 10.48
C ASP A 714 28.40 -73.63 9.71
N THR A 715 29.65 -73.76 9.26
CA THR A 715 30.25 -75.05 8.90
C THR A 715 31.48 -75.31 9.76
N ASN A 716 31.35 -76.35 10.59
CA ASN A 716 32.39 -77.01 11.38
C ASN A 716 33.66 -77.33 10.56
N GLU A 717 34.83 -76.95 11.07
CA GLU A 717 35.92 -77.84 11.54
C GLU A 717 37.01 -77.07 12.29
#